data_AF-A0A8H3F7S9-F1
#
_entry.id   AF-A0A8H3F7S9-F1
#
_cell.length_a   1.000
_cell.length_b   1.000
_cell.length_c   1.000
_cell.angle_alpha   90.00
_cell.angle_beta   90.00
_cell.angle_gamma   90.00
#
_symmetry.space_group_name_H-M   'P 1'
#
loop_
_entity.id
_entity.type
_entity.pdbx_description
1 polymer ?
#
loop_
_entity_poly.entity_id
_entity_poly.type
_entity_poly.pdbx_seq_one_letter_code
_entity_poly.pdbx_strand_id
1 'polypeptide(L)'
;MSVATATMPSRISRASTSSSSSFVPISRQNTISSSHDGRSARQSKRYSTALYLSMSAKEKDLEIEDDLARAQKVQRDFKAKISSQSKKNFVLEKDVRYLDSRIALLIQNRMALEEQNEVATHLEDPLDLQEGFFPNDEQTQKYGNLMFLLQSEPRHIAHLCRLVTMTEIDSLLQTVMFTIYGNQYESREEHLLLTMFQSVLTYQFDHTPEYSSLLRANTPVSRMMTTYTRRGPGQSYLKVVLQDKINSLIELKDVDLEINPLKVYGSMIAQIEQDTGHVPDYLPKGVTAEQAAENEQVQAIIAPRLTMLMEIATSFLETIIDGLDETPYGIRWICKQIRSLSKRKYPDAQDQTICTLIGGFFFLRFINPAIVTPRSYMLIDGTPADHPRRTLTLIAKMLQNLANKPSYAKEPYMAKLQPFIHQNKERVNRFMLDLCEVQDFYESLEMDNYVALSKKDLELSITLNEVYATHALLEKHSAVLGKYENSHLSLILQELGPAPGQLPRKENRAINLPLFSKWETALDDMTAALDITQEEVFFMEAKATFVQILRSLPSNSSIARRPLRLDRVAEAAATLKNDAVMVRKGIRSMELLNQLQDSNIIDKSDGFALLRDEIESELIHLGSLKEKVSEETKKLEEVFRTIRDHNTFLVSQLDTYKNYLHNVRSQSEGKSRKQQKQQVLGPYKFTHQQLEKEGVIQLSNVPDNRRANIFFNFTSPLPGTFVISLHYKGRNRGLLELDLKLDDLLEMQKDNQDALDLEYVQFNVPKVLALLNKRFARKR
;
A
#
# COMPACT_ATOMS: atom_id res chain seq x y z
N MET A 1 11.07 -73.20 -27.11
CA MET A 1 10.08 -74.16 -26.57
C MET A 1 9.58 -73.56 -25.26
N SER A 2 8.35 -73.02 -25.22
CA SER A 2 7.11 -73.74 -24.81
C SER A 2 7.15 -74.11 -23.32
N VAL A 3 6.20 -73.85 -22.42
CA VAL A 3 4.76 -73.47 -22.39
C VAL A 3 4.52 -73.18 -20.88
N ALA A 4 4.07 -72.02 -20.38
CA ALA A 4 2.73 -71.38 -20.39
C ALA A 4 1.57 -72.22 -19.82
N THR A 5 1.05 -71.86 -18.63
CA THR A 5 -0.40 -71.72 -18.26
C THR A 5 -0.51 -71.71 -16.73
N ALA A 6 -1.30 -70.94 -15.99
CA ALA A 6 -2.24 -69.82 -16.17
C ALA A 6 -3.37 -70.07 -15.16
N THR A 7 -3.59 -69.14 -14.22
CA THR A 7 -4.91 -68.94 -13.59
C THR A 7 -5.08 -67.45 -13.26
N MET A 8 -6.01 -66.83 -13.97
CA MET A 8 -6.66 -65.52 -13.74
C MET A 8 -8.17 -65.84 -13.65
N PRO A 9 -9.00 -65.09 -12.89
CA PRO A 9 -9.47 -63.73 -13.26
C PRO A 9 -9.66 -62.83 -12.00
N SER A 10 -10.11 -61.57 -11.96
CA SER A 10 -10.48 -60.50 -12.90
C SER A 10 -10.49 -59.16 -12.14
N ARG A 11 -9.97 -58.13 -12.80
CA ARG A 11 -10.25 -56.67 -12.74
C ARG A 11 -11.33 -56.16 -11.78
N ILE A 12 -11.02 -55.05 -11.08
CA ILE A 12 -11.71 -53.74 -11.21
C ILE A 12 -10.70 -52.62 -10.89
N SER A 13 -10.62 -51.66 -11.81
CA SER A 13 -9.91 -50.38 -11.79
C SER A 13 -10.62 -49.32 -10.94
N ARG A 14 -9.89 -48.55 -10.13
CA ARG A 14 -10.25 -47.20 -9.65
C ARG A 14 -8.95 -46.41 -9.43
N ALA A 15 -8.65 -45.47 -10.33
CA ALA A 15 -8.91 -44.04 -10.16
C ALA A 15 -7.86 -43.37 -9.24
N SER A 16 -6.91 -42.72 -9.90
CA SER A 16 -6.01 -41.71 -9.35
C SER A 16 -6.82 -40.56 -8.72
N THR A 17 -6.67 -40.39 -7.40
CA THR A 17 -7.13 -39.20 -6.68
C THR A 17 -5.95 -38.54 -5.99
N SER A 18 -5.76 -37.29 -6.38
CA SER A 18 -5.01 -36.23 -5.71
C SER A 18 -5.39 -36.05 -4.24
N SER A 19 -4.50 -35.38 -3.51
CA SER A 19 -4.67 -34.65 -2.23
C SER A 19 -4.21 -35.35 -0.94
N SER A 20 -3.08 -34.87 -0.41
CA SER A 20 -2.99 -34.35 0.96
C SER A 20 -1.61 -33.68 1.13
N SER A 21 -1.57 -32.37 0.91
CA SER A 21 -0.46 -31.50 1.31
C SER A 21 -0.48 -31.39 2.84
N SER A 22 0.13 -32.36 3.52
CA SER A 22 0.34 -32.31 4.96
C SER A 22 1.58 -31.46 5.25
N PHE A 23 1.31 -30.20 5.61
CA PHE A 23 2.22 -29.33 6.33
C PHE A 23 2.51 -29.97 7.69
N VAL A 24 3.73 -30.47 7.88
CA VAL A 24 4.20 -30.95 9.19
C VAL A 24 4.58 -29.71 9.99
N PRO A 25 4.02 -29.48 11.19
CA PRO A 25 4.49 -28.43 12.07
C PRO A 25 5.93 -28.77 12.47
N ILE A 26 6.87 -27.86 12.17
CA ILE A 26 8.26 -27.97 12.63
C ILE A 26 8.21 -28.04 14.16
N SER A 27 8.47 -29.23 14.69
CA SER A 27 8.68 -29.41 16.12
C SER A 27 9.90 -28.59 16.53
N ARG A 28 9.75 -27.80 17.60
CA ARG A 28 10.88 -27.17 18.30
C ARG A 28 11.86 -28.25 18.74
N GLN A 29 12.89 -28.50 17.95
CA GLN A 29 14.07 -29.22 18.36
C GLN A 29 15.30 -28.47 17.87
N ASN A 30 16.09 -28.01 18.84
CA ASN A 30 17.38 -27.39 18.69
C ASN A 30 18.27 -28.18 17.73
N THR A 31 18.55 -27.62 16.57
CA THR A 31 19.72 -27.99 15.76
C THR A 31 20.76 -26.89 15.87
N ILE A 32 21.53 -26.93 16.96
CA ILE A 32 22.81 -26.21 17.06
C ILE A 32 23.85 -27.09 16.37
N SER A 33 24.28 -26.68 15.17
CA SER A 33 25.47 -27.23 14.53
C SER A 33 26.71 -26.78 15.30
N SER A 34 27.46 -27.75 15.81
CA SER A 34 28.70 -27.58 16.54
C SER A 34 29.85 -27.15 15.62
N SER A 35 30.34 -25.93 15.77
CA SER A 35 31.70 -25.55 15.34
C SER A 35 32.33 -24.63 16.39
N HIS A 36 33.54 -25.03 16.80
CA HIS A 36 34.40 -24.42 17.81
C HIS A 36 34.51 -22.90 17.72
N ASP A 37 33.98 -22.18 18.73
CA ASP A 37 34.60 -20.95 19.28
C ASP A 37 33.92 -20.52 20.59
N GLY A 38 34.26 -21.24 21.67
CA GLY A 38 33.61 -21.13 22.99
C GLY A 38 33.96 -19.87 23.82
N ARG A 39 34.68 -18.89 23.28
CA ARG A 39 35.08 -17.68 24.02
C ARG A 39 34.37 -16.40 23.59
N SER A 40 33.91 -16.30 22.33
CA SER A 40 33.18 -15.11 21.84
C SER A 40 31.68 -15.16 22.20
N ALA A 41 31.09 -16.37 22.26
CA ALA A 41 29.65 -16.55 22.50
C ALA A 41 29.17 -16.20 23.92
N ARG A 42 30.07 -16.08 24.92
CA ARG A 42 29.69 -15.68 26.29
C ARG A 42 29.56 -14.17 26.48
N GLN A 43 30.21 -13.35 25.65
CA GLN A 43 30.04 -11.89 25.69
C GLN A 43 28.71 -11.44 25.05
N SER A 44 28.16 -12.22 24.13
CA SER A 44 26.95 -11.87 23.38
C SER A 44 25.62 -12.22 24.06
N LYS A 45 25.64 -12.83 25.25
CA LYS A 45 24.43 -13.24 26.01
C LYS A 45 24.02 -12.30 27.15
N ARG A 46 24.73 -11.20 27.38
CA ARG A 46 24.25 -10.16 28.28
C ARG A 46 23.22 -9.32 27.54
N TYR A 47 21.95 -9.66 27.73
CA TYR A 47 20.80 -8.90 27.24
C TYR A 47 20.99 -7.41 27.51
N SER A 48 20.62 -6.56 26.55
CA SER A 48 20.74 -5.11 26.71
C SER A 48 19.92 -4.67 27.93
N THR A 49 20.43 -3.71 28.70
CA THR A 49 19.67 -3.10 29.80
C THR A 49 18.35 -2.50 29.33
N ALA A 50 18.25 -2.14 28.05
CA ALA A 50 17.01 -1.75 27.38
C ALA A 50 15.94 -2.87 27.35
N LEU A 51 16.36 -4.13 27.16
CA LEU A 51 15.49 -5.30 27.25
C LEU A 51 15.02 -5.53 28.69
N TYR A 52 15.89 -5.38 29.70
CA TYR A 52 15.47 -5.48 31.10
C TYR A 52 14.50 -4.36 31.52
N LEU A 53 14.75 -3.13 31.07
CA LEU A 53 13.86 -2.00 31.32
C LEU A 53 12.49 -2.13 30.64
N SER A 54 12.43 -2.76 29.46
CA SER A 54 11.15 -3.08 28.82
C SER A 54 10.44 -4.28 29.47
N MET A 55 11.19 -5.19 30.11
CA MET A 55 10.66 -6.34 30.87
C MET A 55 10.07 -5.93 32.23
N SER A 56 10.65 -4.94 32.92
CA SER A 56 10.18 -4.44 34.23
C SER A 56 8.98 -3.48 34.14
N ALA A 57 8.01 -3.76 33.27
CA ALA A 57 6.82 -2.94 33.01
C ALA A 57 5.92 -2.67 34.24
N LYS A 58 6.17 -3.34 35.38
CA LYS A 58 5.54 -3.05 36.69
C LYS A 58 6.06 -1.74 37.33
N GLU A 59 7.15 -1.13 36.83
CA GLU A 59 7.76 0.09 37.37
C GLU A 59 7.58 1.35 36.50
N LYS A 60 6.49 1.46 35.71
CA LYS A 60 6.17 2.70 34.96
C LYS A 60 6.13 3.94 35.86
N ASP A 61 5.86 3.78 37.16
CA ASP A 61 5.77 4.88 38.13
C ASP A 61 7.13 5.39 38.66
N LEU A 62 8.26 4.83 38.21
CA LEU A 62 9.62 5.19 38.69
C LEU A 62 10.59 5.56 37.54
N GLU A 63 10.07 5.90 36.36
CA GLU A 63 10.90 6.38 35.24
C GLU A 63 11.42 7.79 35.52
N ILE A 64 12.74 7.94 35.46
CA ILE A 64 13.42 9.22 35.59
C ILE A 64 13.35 9.93 34.23
N GLU A 65 12.78 11.15 34.20
CA GLU A 65 12.69 11.98 32.99
C GLU A 65 14.08 12.49 32.54
N ASP A 66 14.81 11.63 31.83
CA ASP A 66 16.08 11.97 31.20
C ASP A 66 15.88 12.52 29.76
N ASP A 67 16.89 13.23 29.25
CA ASP A 67 16.97 13.76 27.89
C ASP A 67 16.68 12.72 26.81
N LEU A 68 17.22 11.50 26.92
CA LEU A 68 16.96 10.46 25.92
C LEU A 68 15.51 9.95 26.02
N ALA A 69 14.91 9.89 27.22
CA ALA A 69 13.49 9.55 27.37
C ALA A 69 12.59 10.64 26.75
N ARG A 70 12.94 11.93 26.94
CA ARG A 70 12.28 13.05 26.26
C ARG A 70 12.41 12.95 24.74
N ALA A 71 13.62 12.68 24.22
CA ALA A 71 13.84 12.52 22.78
C ALA A 71 13.01 11.35 22.20
N GLN A 72 12.97 10.20 22.87
CA GLN A 72 12.15 9.06 22.47
C GLN A 72 10.64 9.32 22.58
N LYS A 73 10.19 10.13 23.55
CA LYS A 73 8.79 10.54 23.66
C LYS A 73 8.39 11.42 22.48
N VAL A 74 9.20 12.44 22.17
CA VAL A 74 8.99 13.30 20.99
C VAL A 74 8.99 12.47 19.71
N GLN A 75 9.91 11.51 19.58
CA GLN A 75 9.96 10.61 18.42
C GLN A 75 8.67 9.79 18.30
N ARG A 76 8.17 9.20 19.40
CA ARG A 76 6.90 8.45 19.43
C ARG A 76 5.71 9.34 19.05
N ASP A 77 5.64 10.56 19.57
CA ASP A 77 4.58 11.52 19.25
C ASP A 77 4.56 11.87 17.75
N PHE A 78 5.73 12.07 17.14
CA PHE A 78 5.81 12.30 15.69
C PHE A 78 5.37 11.07 14.89
N LYS A 79 5.82 9.86 15.26
CA LYS A 79 5.38 8.61 14.60
C LYS A 79 3.85 8.46 14.63
N ALA A 80 3.22 8.69 15.79
CA ALA A 80 1.77 8.62 15.95
C ALA A 80 1.04 9.69 15.11
N LYS A 81 1.51 10.94 15.13
CA LYS A 81 0.96 12.03 14.31
C LYS A 81 1.07 11.74 12.81
N ILE A 82 2.21 11.22 12.36
CA ILE A 82 2.41 10.84 10.95
C ILE A 82 1.44 9.74 10.55
N SER A 83 1.27 8.70 11.36
CA SER A 83 0.34 7.60 11.07
C SER A 83 -1.11 8.12 10.93
N SER A 84 -1.58 8.90 11.91
CA SER A 84 -2.92 9.51 11.89
C SER A 84 -3.13 10.41 10.67
N GLN A 85 -2.16 11.27 10.37
CA GLN A 85 -2.25 12.18 9.22
C GLN A 85 -2.18 11.45 7.87
N SER A 86 -1.36 10.40 7.77
CA SER A 86 -1.27 9.56 6.56
C SER A 86 -2.60 8.88 6.26
N LYS A 87 -3.29 8.38 7.28
CA LYS A 87 -4.63 7.80 7.15
C LYS A 87 -5.63 8.82 6.63
N LYS A 88 -5.65 10.04 7.18
CA LYS A 88 -6.52 11.15 6.70
C LYS A 88 -6.25 11.49 5.24
N ASN A 89 -4.97 11.60 4.87
CA ASN A 89 -4.57 11.93 3.50
C ASN A 89 -5.00 10.85 2.52
N PHE A 90 -4.84 9.57 2.85
CA PHE A 90 -5.24 8.49 1.96
C PHE A 90 -6.75 8.49 1.68
N VAL A 91 -7.57 8.74 2.71
CA VAL A 91 -9.03 8.87 2.55
C VAL A 91 -9.37 10.04 1.62
N LEU A 92 -8.77 11.21 1.87
CA LEU A 92 -8.93 12.38 1.00
C LEU A 92 -8.50 12.09 -0.43
N GLU A 93 -7.42 11.37 -0.62
CA GLU A 93 -6.90 11.03 -1.95
C GLU A 93 -7.82 10.05 -2.69
N LYS A 94 -8.45 9.12 -1.96
CA LYS A 94 -9.50 8.25 -2.51
C LYS A 94 -10.72 9.08 -2.94
N ASP A 95 -11.15 10.01 -2.09
CA ASP A 95 -12.27 10.90 -2.39
C ASP A 95 -11.97 11.80 -3.59
N VAL A 96 -10.76 12.38 -3.67
CA VAL A 96 -10.28 13.15 -4.82
C VAL A 96 -10.30 12.31 -6.10
N ARG A 97 -9.80 11.07 -6.07
CA ARG A 97 -9.83 10.18 -7.24
C ARG A 97 -11.24 9.78 -7.68
N TYR A 98 -12.13 9.58 -6.71
CA TYR A 98 -13.55 9.32 -6.97
C TYR A 98 -14.18 10.52 -7.70
N LEU A 99 -13.95 11.73 -7.18
CA LEU A 99 -14.43 12.96 -7.79
C LEU A 99 -13.80 13.21 -9.17
N ASP A 100 -12.51 12.95 -9.36
CA ASP A 100 -11.84 13.06 -10.66
C ASP A 100 -12.49 12.16 -11.71
N SER A 101 -12.72 10.88 -11.38
CA SER A 101 -13.38 9.94 -12.27
C SER A 101 -14.80 10.39 -12.59
N ARG A 102 -15.56 10.83 -11.58
CA ARG A 102 -16.94 11.26 -11.78
C ARG A 102 -16.99 12.56 -12.58
N ILE A 103 -16.24 13.60 -12.22
CA ILE A 103 -16.17 14.88 -12.94
C ILE A 103 -15.71 14.68 -14.38
N ALA A 104 -14.74 13.80 -14.65
CA ALA A 104 -14.36 13.46 -16.02
C ALA A 104 -15.54 12.90 -16.83
N LEU A 105 -16.34 12.02 -16.22
CA LEU A 105 -17.59 11.51 -16.82
C LEU A 105 -18.65 12.61 -16.94
N LEU A 106 -18.76 13.52 -15.96
CA LEU A 106 -19.69 14.67 -15.98
C LEU A 106 -19.37 15.62 -17.15
N ILE A 107 -18.08 15.88 -17.41
CA ILE A 107 -17.59 16.72 -18.51
C ILE A 107 -17.89 16.07 -19.86
N GLN A 108 -17.68 14.75 -19.95
CA GLN A 108 -17.83 14.00 -21.19
C GLN A 108 -19.31 13.85 -21.61
N ASN A 109 -20.25 13.78 -20.64
CA ASN A 109 -21.66 13.49 -20.90
C ASN A 109 -22.64 14.66 -20.74
N ARG A 110 -22.18 15.90 -20.50
CA ARG A 110 -23.00 17.15 -20.40
C ARG A 110 -24.38 16.95 -19.74
N MET A 111 -24.40 17.10 -18.42
CA MET A 111 -25.31 16.48 -17.46
C MET A 111 -26.83 16.78 -17.47
N ALA A 112 -27.54 15.82 -16.84
CA ALA A 112 -28.79 15.95 -16.08
C ALA A 112 -28.56 16.29 -14.58
N LEU A 113 -29.53 16.92 -13.92
CA LEU A 113 -29.41 17.59 -12.60
C LEU A 113 -29.17 16.68 -11.37
N GLU A 114 -29.44 15.38 -11.42
CA GLU A 114 -29.37 14.49 -10.25
C GLU A 114 -27.93 14.07 -9.90
N GLU A 115 -27.07 13.79 -10.88
CA GLU A 115 -25.67 13.44 -10.59
C GLU A 115 -24.87 14.65 -10.05
N GLN A 116 -25.38 15.89 -10.22
CA GLN A 116 -24.79 17.08 -9.57
C GLN A 116 -25.06 17.06 -8.06
N ASN A 117 -26.21 16.55 -7.62
CA ASN A 117 -26.60 16.50 -6.22
C ASN A 117 -25.90 15.37 -5.45
N GLU A 118 -25.65 14.21 -6.08
CA GLU A 118 -24.87 13.12 -5.46
C GLU A 118 -23.40 13.52 -5.25
N VAL A 119 -22.80 14.20 -6.22
CA VAL A 119 -21.42 14.68 -6.10
C VAL A 119 -21.32 15.83 -5.09
N ALA A 120 -22.35 16.69 -4.98
CA ALA A 120 -22.42 17.73 -3.96
C ALA A 120 -22.60 17.18 -2.54
N THR A 121 -23.44 16.16 -2.33
CA THR A 121 -23.57 15.50 -1.01
C THR A 121 -22.28 14.81 -0.58
N HIS A 122 -21.45 14.34 -1.52
CA HIS A 122 -20.12 13.80 -1.23
C HIS A 122 -19.09 14.88 -0.82
N LEU A 123 -19.38 16.17 -1.08
CA LEU A 123 -18.47 17.30 -0.84
C LEU A 123 -18.81 18.12 0.43
N GLU A 124 -20.02 17.99 0.99
CA GLU A 124 -20.52 18.85 2.07
C GLU A 124 -20.04 18.49 3.48
N ASP A 125 -19.47 17.30 3.73
CA ASP A 125 -19.10 16.86 5.08
C ASP A 125 -17.56 16.83 5.29
N PRO A 126 -16.96 17.80 6.01
CA PRO A 126 -15.56 17.76 6.41
C PRO A 126 -15.29 16.65 7.44
N LEU A 127 -14.12 16.04 7.31
CA LEU A 127 -13.55 14.90 8.07
C LEU A 127 -13.22 15.21 9.55
N ASP A 128 -14.13 15.79 10.32
CA ASP A 128 -13.98 15.76 11.77
C ASP A 128 -14.45 14.38 12.28
N LEU A 129 -13.51 13.42 12.26
CA LEU A 129 -13.66 12.10 12.88
C LEU A 129 -13.92 12.30 14.37
N GLN A 130 -15.19 12.33 14.75
CA GLN A 130 -15.61 12.35 16.14
C GLN A 130 -15.23 11.02 16.82
N GLU A 131 -14.73 11.09 18.05
CA GLU A 131 -14.47 9.89 18.85
C GLU A 131 -15.79 9.14 19.10
N GLY A 132 -15.79 7.87 18.72
CA GLY A 132 -16.89 6.95 18.92
C GLY A 132 -16.57 5.96 20.02
N PHE A 133 -17.61 5.29 20.49
CA PHE A 133 -17.51 4.14 21.37
C PHE A 133 -18.44 3.06 20.82
N PHE A 134 -18.07 1.79 20.99
CA PHE A 134 -19.06 0.74 20.79
C PHE A 134 -20.15 0.89 21.85
N PRO A 135 -21.43 0.64 21.50
CA PRO A 135 -22.52 0.67 22.47
C PRO A 135 -22.31 -0.30 23.66
N ASN A 136 -21.59 -1.40 23.43
CA ASN A 136 -21.36 -2.48 24.39
C ASN A 136 -19.86 -2.74 24.59
N ASP A 137 -19.42 -2.76 25.85
CA ASP A 137 -18.03 -3.08 26.23
C ASP A 137 -17.60 -4.50 25.78
N GLU A 138 -18.55 -5.44 25.75
CA GLU A 138 -18.32 -6.80 25.25
C GLU A 138 -17.95 -6.82 23.75
N GLN A 139 -18.54 -5.95 22.93
CA GLN A 139 -18.19 -5.88 21.50
C GLN A 139 -16.81 -5.28 21.29
N THR A 140 -16.44 -4.26 22.08
CA THR A 140 -15.08 -3.71 22.12
C THR A 140 -14.07 -4.81 22.39
N GLN A 141 -14.34 -5.67 23.37
CA GLN A 141 -13.47 -6.79 23.73
C GLN A 141 -13.37 -7.85 22.63
N LYS A 142 -14.50 -8.23 22.01
CA LYS A 142 -14.53 -9.22 20.92
C LYS A 142 -13.77 -8.73 19.68
N TYR A 143 -14.01 -7.48 19.26
CA TYR A 143 -13.30 -6.90 18.12
C TYR A 143 -11.84 -6.58 18.44
N GLY A 144 -11.52 -6.22 19.69
CA GLY A 144 -10.14 -6.07 20.16
C GLY A 144 -9.33 -7.37 20.00
N ASN A 145 -9.92 -8.51 20.40
CA ASN A 145 -9.30 -9.83 20.23
C ASN A 145 -9.20 -10.25 18.75
N LEU A 146 -10.21 -9.93 17.91
CA LEU A 146 -10.13 -10.17 16.46
C LEU A 146 -8.97 -9.39 15.84
N MET A 147 -8.88 -8.09 16.12
CA MET A 147 -7.86 -7.23 15.53
C MET A 147 -6.45 -7.59 16.04
N PHE A 148 -6.33 -7.99 17.31
CA PHE A 148 -5.08 -8.54 17.83
C PHE A 148 -4.65 -9.79 17.07
N LEU A 149 -5.56 -10.75 16.84
CA LEU A 149 -5.25 -11.96 16.06
C LEU A 149 -4.82 -11.61 14.63
N LEU A 150 -5.51 -10.68 13.97
CA LEU A 150 -5.19 -10.26 12.60
C LEU A 150 -3.84 -9.53 12.50
N GLN A 151 -3.43 -8.83 13.57
CA GLN A 151 -2.13 -8.16 13.66
C GLN A 151 -1.01 -9.16 13.98
N SER A 152 -1.22 -10.05 14.94
CA SER A 152 -0.21 -11.02 15.40
C SER A 152 -0.01 -12.18 14.42
N GLU A 153 -1.05 -12.55 13.65
CA GLU A 153 -1.00 -13.63 12.66
C GLU A 153 -1.29 -13.12 11.23
N PRO A 154 -0.28 -12.57 10.51
CA PRO A 154 -0.48 -11.98 9.19
C PRO A 154 -0.97 -12.96 8.11
N ARG A 155 -0.88 -14.27 8.38
CA ARG A 155 -1.36 -15.35 7.51
C ARG A 155 -2.83 -15.24 7.14
N HIS A 156 -3.68 -14.76 8.06
CA HIS A 156 -5.12 -14.65 7.82
C HIS A 156 -5.43 -13.57 6.81
N ILE A 157 -4.83 -12.39 6.99
CA ILE A 157 -4.93 -11.28 6.04
C ILE A 157 -4.33 -11.68 4.68
N ALA A 158 -3.18 -12.36 4.67
CA ALA A 158 -2.58 -12.86 3.44
C ALA A 158 -3.49 -13.85 2.68
N HIS A 159 -4.27 -14.67 3.40
CA HIS A 159 -5.26 -15.54 2.79
C HIS A 159 -6.44 -14.74 2.23
N LEU A 160 -6.92 -13.75 2.97
CA LEU A 160 -8.01 -12.87 2.54
C LEU A 160 -7.64 -12.08 1.28
N CYS A 161 -6.45 -11.46 1.22
CA CYS A 161 -5.96 -10.71 0.05
C CYS A 161 -5.95 -11.52 -1.26
N ARG A 162 -5.94 -12.86 -1.18
CA ARG A 162 -5.97 -13.75 -2.35
C ARG A 162 -7.38 -14.08 -2.84
N LEU A 163 -8.39 -13.90 -2.00
CA LEU A 163 -9.78 -14.27 -2.28
C LEU A 163 -10.64 -13.07 -2.70
N VAL A 164 -10.20 -11.86 -2.32
CA VAL A 164 -10.93 -10.61 -2.52
C VAL A 164 -10.88 -10.14 -3.98
N THR A 165 -11.95 -9.49 -4.44
CA THR A 165 -12.08 -8.97 -5.82
C THR A 165 -11.29 -7.66 -6.04
N MET A 166 -11.18 -7.21 -7.29
CA MET A 166 -10.57 -5.91 -7.63
C MET A 166 -11.32 -4.71 -7.05
N THR A 167 -12.63 -4.83 -6.78
CA THR A 167 -13.43 -3.73 -6.22
C THR A 167 -13.26 -3.63 -4.70
N GLU A 168 -13.04 -4.77 -4.04
CA GLU A 168 -12.94 -4.86 -2.57
C GLU A 168 -11.50 -4.64 -2.07
N ILE A 169 -10.48 -4.91 -2.91
CA ILE A 169 -9.07 -4.90 -2.50
C ILE A 169 -8.61 -3.53 -1.99
N ASP A 170 -9.03 -2.44 -2.62
CA ASP A 170 -8.57 -1.10 -2.24
C ASP A 170 -9.08 -0.73 -0.83
N SER A 171 -10.29 -1.19 -0.44
CA SER A 171 -10.82 -1.01 0.91
C SER A 171 -10.07 -1.89 1.93
N LEU A 172 -9.77 -3.14 1.60
CA LEU A 172 -9.01 -4.02 2.49
C LEU A 172 -7.59 -3.49 2.71
N LEU A 173 -6.91 -3.07 1.64
CA LEU A 173 -5.55 -2.53 1.71
C LEU A 173 -5.50 -1.23 2.53
N GLN A 174 -6.55 -0.42 2.49
CA GLN A 174 -6.67 0.76 3.35
C GLN A 174 -6.60 0.36 4.83
N THR A 175 -7.44 -0.58 5.26
CA THR A 175 -7.46 -1.03 6.65
C THR A 175 -6.15 -1.72 7.04
N VAL A 176 -5.61 -2.58 6.18
CA VAL A 176 -4.40 -3.35 6.48
C VAL A 176 -3.15 -2.45 6.55
N MET A 177 -2.90 -1.60 5.56
CA MET A 177 -1.64 -0.85 5.43
C MET A 177 -1.58 0.45 6.22
N PHE A 178 -2.73 1.05 6.52
CA PHE A 178 -2.81 2.35 7.19
C PHE A 178 -3.51 2.30 8.55
N THR A 179 -4.12 1.18 8.92
CA THR A 179 -4.72 0.99 10.25
C THR A 179 -4.07 -0.14 11.02
N ILE A 180 -4.19 -1.41 10.58
CA ILE A 180 -3.66 -2.58 11.32
C ILE A 180 -2.13 -2.56 11.41
N TYR A 181 -1.46 -2.22 10.30
CA TYR A 181 -0.01 -2.02 10.21
C TYR A 181 0.33 -0.58 9.82
N GLY A 182 -0.46 0.37 10.34
CA GLY A 182 -0.38 1.78 9.98
C GLY A 182 0.90 2.47 10.46
N ASN A 183 1.51 1.99 11.56
CA ASN A 183 2.70 2.59 12.13
C ASN A 183 3.96 2.16 11.35
N GLN A 184 4.17 2.77 10.19
CA GLN A 184 5.28 2.52 9.27
C GLN A 184 6.70 2.76 9.84
N TYR A 185 6.81 3.26 11.08
CA TYR A 185 8.09 3.52 11.75
C TYR A 185 8.29 2.65 13.00
N GLU A 186 7.39 1.71 13.26
CA GLU A 186 7.56 0.66 14.25
C GLU A 186 8.00 -0.63 13.55
N SER A 187 9.19 -1.13 13.92
CA SER A 187 9.82 -2.29 13.30
C SER A 187 8.90 -3.50 13.29
N ARG A 188 8.21 -3.74 14.42
CA ARG A 188 7.29 -4.87 14.56
C ARG A 188 6.17 -4.86 13.53
N GLU A 189 5.41 -3.77 13.43
CA GLU A 189 4.30 -3.67 12.47
C GLU A 189 4.79 -3.78 11.03
N GLU A 190 5.94 -3.16 10.73
CA GLU A 190 6.55 -3.23 9.42
C GLU A 190 6.98 -4.66 9.06
N HIS A 191 7.65 -5.36 9.97
CA HIS A 191 8.08 -6.74 9.78
C HIS A 191 6.89 -7.72 9.67
N LEU A 192 5.81 -7.51 10.43
CA LEU A 192 4.57 -8.28 10.31
C LEU A 192 3.91 -8.04 8.94
N LEU A 193 3.86 -6.79 8.48
CA LEU A 193 3.36 -6.45 7.15
C LEU A 193 4.22 -7.11 6.06
N LEU A 194 5.55 -7.06 6.15
CA LEU A 194 6.45 -7.73 5.20
C LEU A 194 6.26 -9.25 5.21
N THR A 195 6.02 -9.86 6.37
CA THR A 195 5.67 -11.29 6.48
C THR A 195 4.37 -11.61 5.74
N MET A 196 3.35 -10.72 5.83
CA MET A 196 2.13 -10.82 5.03
C MET A 196 2.43 -10.79 3.53
N PHE A 197 3.25 -9.82 3.10
CA PHE A 197 3.70 -9.68 1.70
C PHE A 197 4.38 -10.96 1.19
N GLN A 198 5.29 -11.54 1.96
CA GLN A 198 5.97 -12.78 1.59
C GLN A 198 4.98 -13.94 1.42
N SER A 199 3.99 -14.07 2.29
CA SER A 199 2.97 -15.12 2.17
C SER A 199 2.14 -14.97 0.89
N VAL A 200 1.70 -13.74 0.59
CA VAL A 200 0.90 -13.44 -0.61
C VAL A 200 1.74 -13.61 -1.89
N LEU A 201 2.97 -13.10 -1.91
CA LEU A 201 3.89 -13.24 -3.05
C LEU A 201 4.22 -14.71 -3.30
N THR A 202 4.52 -15.48 -2.25
CA THR A 202 4.79 -16.91 -2.35
C THR A 202 3.66 -17.64 -3.08
N TYR A 203 2.42 -17.40 -2.65
CA TYR A 203 1.25 -17.99 -3.29
C TYR A 203 1.12 -17.57 -4.76
N GLN A 204 1.29 -16.28 -5.06
CA GLN A 204 1.22 -15.78 -6.44
C GLN A 204 2.27 -16.44 -7.34
N PHE A 205 3.50 -16.55 -6.85
CA PHE A 205 4.58 -17.21 -7.57
C PHE A 205 4.23 -18.68 -7.83
N ASP A 206 3.74 -19.42 -6.84
CA ASP A 206 3.43 -20.85 -7.02
C ASP A 206 2.29 -21.07 -8.03
N HIS A 207 1.28 -20.20 -8.07
CA HIS A 207 0.06 -20.38 -8.89
C HIS A 207 0.07 -19.69 -10.26
N THR A 208 1.05 -18.82 -10.56
CA THR A 208 1.11 -18.13 -11.86
C THR A 208 1.92 -18.97 -12.85
N PRO A 209 1.32 -19.51 -13.94
CA PRO A 209 2.02 -20.38 -14.88
C PRO A 209 2.97 -19.59 -15.79
N GLU A 210 2.62 -18.35 -16.16
CA GLU A 210 3.36 -17.58 -17.15
C GLU A 210 4.30 -16.55 -16.53
N TYR A 211 5.59 -16.68 -16.85
CA TYR A 211 6.65 -15.78 -16.41
C TYR A 211 6.43 -14.33 -16.85
N SER A 212 5.93 -14.12 -18.08
CA SER A 212 5.81 -12.80 -18.70
C SER A 212 4.75 -11.90 -18.04
N SER A 213 3.75 -12.52 -17.39
CA SER A 213 2.58 -11.90 -16.76
C SER A 213 2.75 -11.73 -15.24
N LEU A 214 3.63 -12.53 -14.64
CA LEU A 214 3.94 -12.49 -13.22
C LEU A 214 4.42 -11.09 -12.80
N LEU A 215 3.78 -10.53 -11.78
CA LEU A 215 4.01 -9.14 -11.35
C LEU A 215 3.91 -8.14 -12.51
N ARG A 216 3.10 -8.36 -13.54
CA ARG A 216 2.74 -7.32 -14.53
C ARG A 216 1.24 -7.13 -14.63
N ALA A 217 0.49 -8.22 -14.52
CA ALA A 217 -0.96 -8.18 -14.46
C ALA A 217 -1.47 -7.35 -13.27
N ASN A 218 -2.60 -6.66 -13.48
CA ASN A 218 -3.33 -5.97 -12.43
C ASN A 218 -4.07 -7.00 -11.57
N THR A 219 -3.40 -7.41 -10.49
CA THR A 219 -3.83 -8.41 -9.50
C THR A 219 -3.90 -7.79 -8.11
N PRO A 220 -4.59 -8.42 -7.13
CA PRO A 220 -4.67 -7.88 -5.78
C PRO A 220 -3.28 -7.67 -5.18
N VAL A 221 -2.37 -8.61 -5.43
CA VAL A 221 -0.96 -8.56 -5.00
C VAL A 221 -0.22 -7.39 -5.63
N SER A 222 -0.44 -7.14 -6.92
CA SER A 222 0.19 -6.00 -7.58
C SER A 222 -0.34 -4.65 -7.07
N ARG A 223 -1.63 -4.56 -6.75
CA ARG A 223 -2.23 -3.37 -6.11
C ARG A 223 -1.64 -3.17 -4.72
N MET A 224 -1.51 -4.25 -3.96
CA MET A 224 -0.87 -4.27 -2.64
C MET A 224 0.56 -3.71 -2.70
N MET A 225 1.39 -4.19 -3.62
CA MET A 225 2.74 -3.65 -3.82
C MET A 225 2.76 -2.16 -4.19
N THR A 226 1.91 -1.73 -5.13
CA THR A 226 1.81 -0.31 -5.51
C THR A 226 1.38 0.54 -4.31
N THR A 227 0.39 0.12 -3.53
CA THR A 227 -0.08 0.86 -2.36
C THR A 227 1.00 0.96 -1.28
N TYR A 228 1.77 -0.10 -1.07
CA TYR A 228 2.89 -0.09 -0.13
C TYR A 228 3.97 0.94 -0.51
N THR A 229 4.32 1.05 -1.80
CA THR A 229 5.30 2.04 -2.26
C THR A 229 4.86 3.50 -2.09
N ARG A 230 3.55 3.73 -1.84
CA ARG A 230 2.98 5.06 -1.58
C ARG A 230 2.94 5.43 -0.10
N ARG A 231 3.39 4.53 0.79
CA ARG A 231 3.58 4.84 2.22
C ARG A 231 4.73 5.84 2.38
N GLY A 232 4.81 6.47 3.55
CA GLY A 232 5.72 7.58 3.83
C GLY A 232 7.18 7.33 3.40
N PRO A 233 7.80 6.20 3.78
CA PRO A 233 9.19 5.90 3.38
C PRO A 233 9.41 5.89 1.86
N GLY A 234 8.49 5.29 1.10
CA GLY A 234 8.58 5.25 -0.37
C GLY A 234 8.43 6.65 -0.98
N GLN A 235 7.54 7.47 -0.42
CA GLN A 235 7.35 8.85 -0.86
C GLN A 235 8.58 9.73 -0.56
N SER A 236 9.17 9.60 0.63
CA SER A 236 10.38 10.33 1.03
C SER A 236 11.53 10.03 0.08
N TYR A 237 11.72 8.76 -0.28
CA TYR A 237 12.71 8.35 -1.26
C TYR A 237 12.48 9.01 -2.63
N LEU A 238 11.25 8.99 -3.14
CA LEU A 238 10.94 9.62 -4.44
C LEU A 238 11.21 11.13 -4.43
N LYS A 239 10.96 11.81 -3.30
CA LYS A 239 11.30 13.22 -3.15
C LYS A 239 12.80 13.44 -3.23
N VAL A 240 13.58 12.77 -2.39
CA VAL A 240 15.03 12.92 -2.34
C VAL A 240 15.69 12.60 -3.69
N VAL A 241 15.21 11.57 -4.40
CA VAL A 241 15.85 11.09 -5.63
C VAL A 241 15.36 11.79 -6.89
N LEU A 242 14.07 12.11 -7.01
CA LEU A 242 13.48 12.57 -8.27
C LEU A 242 13.06 14.04 -8.29
N GLN A 243 12.81 14.66 -7.13
CA GLN A 243 12.20 15.99 -7.07
C GLN A 243 13.02 17.04 -7.82
N ASP A 244 14.31 17.14 -7.53
CA ASP A 244 15.18 18.14 -8.14
C ASP A 244 15.28 17.97 -9.66
N LYS A 245 15.47 16.74 -10.13
CA LYS A 245 15.56 16.42 -11.56
C LYS A 245 14.27 16.73 -12.32
N ILE A 246 13.13 16.44 -11.70
CA ILE A 246 11.82 16.74 -12.29
C ILE A 246 11.59 18.26 -12.34
N ASN A 247 11.93 18.99 -11.29
CA ASN A 247 11.78 20.44 -11.26
C ASN A 247 12.67 21.13 -12.30
N SER A 248 13.95 20.76 -12.40
CA SER A 248 14.85 21.29 -13.44
C SER A 248 14.34 21.04 -14.86
N LEU A 249 13.69 19.89 -15.11
CA LEU A 249 13.10 19.60 -16.41
C LEU A 249 11.85 20.44 -16.71
N ILE A 250 11.05 20.74 -15.69
CA ILE A 250 9.81 21.52 -15.84
C ILE A 250 10.08 23.01 -16.07
N GLU A 251 11.23 23.51 -15.61
CA GLU A 251 11.70 24.86 -15.91
C GLU A 251 11.97 25.05 -17.42
N LEU A 252 12.29 23.98 -18.16
CA LEU A 252 12.51 23.99 -19.62
C LEU A 252 11.20 24.00 -20.42
N LYS A 253 10.39 25.04 -20.26
CA LYS A 253 9.04 25.13 -20.85
C LYS A 253 9.02 25.16 -22.38
N ASP A 254 10.05 25.77 -22.99
CA ASP A 254 10.11 26.00 -24.44
C ASP A 254 10.83 24.89 -25.22
N VAL A 255 11.36 23.88 -24.52
CA VAL A 255 12.14 22.81 -25.16
C VAL A 255 11.22 21.68 -25.58
N ASP A 256 10.98 21.55 -26.89
CA ASP A 256 10.24 20.42 -27.47
C ASP A 256 11.16 19.24 -27.80
N LEU A 257 11.04 18.16 -27.04
CA LEU A 257 11.74 16.90 -27.25
C LEU A 257 10.85 15.81 -27.86
N GLU A 258 9.79 16.16 -28.59
CA GLU A 258 9.02 15.18 -29.36
C GLU A 258 9.89 14.55 -30.46
N ILE A 259 9.95 13.22 -30.46
CA ILE A 259 10.74 12.39 -31.37
C ILE A 259 9.87 11.53 -32.29
N ASN A 260 8.55 11.59 -32.17
CA ASN A 260 7.64 10.90 -33.07
C ASN A 260 7.64 11.59 -34.45
N PRO A 261 8.13 10.93 -35.53
CA PRO A 261 8.27 11.55 -36.84
C PRO A 261 6.99 12.12 -37.41
N LEU A 262 5.85 11.45 -37.20
CA LEU A 262 4.54 11.89 -37.70
C LEU A 262 4.13 13.23 -37.06
N LYS A 263 4.35 13.36 -35.75
CA LYS A 263 4.03 14.60 -35.02
C LYS A 263 4.98 15.73 -35.38
N VAL A 264 6.28 15.43 -35.45
CA VAL A 264 7.30 16.42 -35.85
C VAL A 264 7.02 16.93 -37.25
N TYR A 265 6.69 16.05 -38.20
CA TYR A 265 6.31 16.43 -39.55
C TYR A 265 5.05 17.32 -39.57
N GLY A 266 4.02 16.97 -38.78
CA GLY A 266 2.82 17.79 -38.65
C GLY A 266 3.10 19.19 -38.09
N SER A 267 3.91 19.30 -37.04
CA SER A 267 4.34 20.58 -36.47
C SER A 267 5.20 21.39 -37.44
N MET A 268 6.10 20.73 -38.18
CA MET A 268 6.95 21.35 -39.19
C MET A 268 6.09 21.95 -40.32
N ILE A 269 5.09 21.22 -40.84
CA ILE A 269 4.18 21.75 -41.85
C ILE A 269 3.37 22.94 -41.30
N ALA A 270 2.84 22.81 -40.09
CA ALA A 270 2.05 23.89 -39.48
C ALA A 270 2.88 25.18 -39.35
N GLN A 271 4.16 25.04 -38.99
CA GLN A 271 5.08 26.17 -38.87
C GLN A 271 5.44 26.77 -40.24
N ILE A 272 5.73 25.92 -41.23
CA ILE A 272 5.96 26.37 -42.62
C ILE A 272 4.72 27.10 -43.15
N GLU A 273 3.51 26.55 -42.97
CA GLU A 273 2.27 27.19 -43.38
C GLU A 273 2.05 28.55 -42.72
N GLN A 274 2.42 28.67 -41.44
CA GLN A 274 2.35 29.92 -40.69
C GLN A 274 3.36 30.96 -41.20
N ASP A 275 4.56 30.53 -41.58
CA ASP A 275 5.66 31.41 -42.02
C ASP A 275 5.55 31.80 -43.51
N THR A 276 5.20 30.86 -44.39
CA THR A 276 5.12 31.06 -45.85
C THR A 276 3.71 31.26 -46.38
N GLY A 277 2.67 31.02 -45.58
CA GLY A 277 1.26 31.20 -45.97
C GLY A 277 0.73 30.16 -46.97
N HIS A 278 1.56 29.26 -47.49
CA HIS A 278 1.24 28.13 -48.35
C HIS A 278 2.11 26.92 -47.99
N VAL A 279 1.56 25.72 -48.16
CA VAL A 279 2.29 24.46 -47.98
C VAL A 279 2.93 24.05 -49.30
N PRO A 280 4.25 23.78 -49.35
CA PRO A 280 4.90 23.38 -50.59
C PRO A 280 4.36 22.06 -51.15
N ASP A 281 4.24 21.96 -52.49
CA ASP A 281 3.69 20.78 -53.18
C ASP A 281 4.44 19.47 -52.89
N TYR A 282 5.71 19.55 -52.46
CA TYR A 282 6.52 18.40 -52.10
C TYR A 282 6.29 17.87 -50.66
N LEU A 283 5.46 18.55 -49.84
CA LEU A 283 5.14 18.18 -48.45
C LEU A 283 3.62 17.97 -48.24
N PRO A 284 3.08 16.78 -48.57
CA PRO A 284 1.64 16.52 -48.40
C PRO A 284 1.22 16.41 -46.92
N LYS A 285 -0.01 16.86 -46.60
CA LYS A 285 -0.60 16.91 -45.23
C LYS A 285 -1.14 15.57 -44.68
N GLY A 286 -0.79 14.44 -45.28
CA GLY A 286 -1.38 13.13 -44.96
C GLY A 286 -0.41 11.96 -45.13
N VAL A 287 0.84 12.14 -44.71
CA VAL A 287 1.89 11.11 -44.83
C VAL A 287 1.74 10.01 -43.78
N THR A 288 2.23 8.81 -44.11
CA THR A 288 2.36 7.73 -43.15
C THR A 288 3.52 8.00 -42.17
N ALA A 289 3.54 7.28 -41.03
CA ALA A 289 4.63 7.41 -40.05
C ALA A 289 6.00 7.01 -40.64
N GLU A 290 6.01 6.08 -41.59
CA GLU A 290 7.22 5.62 -42.31
C GLU A 290 7.74 6.72 -43.24
N GLN A 291 6.86 7.30 -44.07
CA GLN A 291 7.20 8.41 -44.95
C GLN A 291 7.69 9.64 -44.18
N ALA A 292 7.06 9.95 -43.03
CA ALA A 292 7.53 11.03 -42.15
C ALA A 292 8.91 10.72 -41.52
N ALA A 293 9.22 9.45 -41.27
CA ALA A 293 10.50 9.03 -40.71
C ALA A 293 11.64 9.05 -41.74
N GLU A 294 11.34 8.86 -43.02
CA GLU A 294 12.30 8.92 -44.13
C GLU A 294 12.65 10.36 -44.57
N ASN A 295 11.82 11.35 -44.21
CA ASN A 295 12.05 12.74 -44.56
C ASN A 295 13.32 13.32 -43.90
N GLU A 296 14.25 13.84 -44.71
CA GLU A 296 15.55 14.37 -44.25
C GLU A 296 15.42 15.56 -43.28
N GLN A 297 14.47 16.47 -43.51
CA GLN A 297 14.25 17.62 -42.63
C GLN A 297 13.75 17.19 -41.26
N VAL A 298 12.82 16.23 -41.22
CA VAL A 298 12.33 15.65 -39.96
C VAL A 298 13.45 14.94 -39.22
N GLN A 299 14.33 14.21 -39.92
CA GLN A 299 15.49 13.57 -39.30
C GLN A 299 16.48 14.58 -38.71
N ALA A 300 16.73 15.69 -39.42
CA ALA A 300 17.61 16.76 -38.96
C ALA A 300 17.07 17.46 -37.69
N ILE A 301 15.73 17.59 -37.56
CA ILE A 301 15.09 18.12 -36.34
C ILE A 301 15.15 17.11 -35.19
N ILE A 302 14.94 15.82 -35.46
CA ILE A 302 14.89 14.76 -34.43
C ILE A 302 16.29 14.44 -33.87
N ALA A 303 17.35 14.52 -34.68
CA ALA A 303 18.70 14.15 -34.26
C ALA A 303 19.19 14.87 -32.98
N PRO A 304 19.17 16.22 -32.87
CA PRO A 304 19.58 16.90 -31.64
C PRO A 304 18.63 16.63 -30.46
N ARG A 305 17.32 16.46 -30.72
CA ARG A 305 16.33 16.10 -29.68
C ARG A 305 16.61 14.74 -29.07
N LEU A 306 17.02 13.75 -29.88
CA LEU A 306 17.40 12.41 -29.41
C LEU A 306 18.60 12.48 -28.47
N THR A 307 19.64 13.24 -28.84
CA THR A 307 20.84 13.39 -28.00
C THR A 307 20.49 13.99 -26.65
N MET A 308 19.78 15.12 -26.64
CA MET A 308 19.37 15.78 -25.40
C MET A 308 18.45 14.88 -24.55
N LEU A 309 17.52 14.15 -25.17
CA LEU A 309 16.64 13.22 -24.46
C LEU A 309 17.42 12.06 -23.81
N MET A 310 18.43 11.52 -24.50
CA MET A 310 19.31 10.47 -23.95
C MET A 310 20.17 10.99 -22.80
N GLU A 311 20.69 12.21 -22.88
CA GLU A 311 21.45 12.85 -21.81
C GLU A 311 20.58 13.04 -20.56
N ILE A 312 19.37 13.60 -20.72
CA ILE A 312 18.44 13.79 -19.62
C ILE A 312 18.06 12.43 -19.00
N ALA A 313 17.71 11.44 -19.81
CA ALA A 313 17.35 10.10 -19.31
C ALA A 313 18.51 9.42 -18.57
N THR A 314 19.75 9.64 -19.02
CA THR A 314 20.96 9.13 -18.35
C THR A 314 21.15 9.82 -17.00
N SER A 315 20.94 11.14 -16.93
CA SER A 315 21.02 11.88 -15.66
C SER A 315 19.98 11.40 -14.64
N PHE A 316 18.74 11.14 -15.08
CA PHE A 316 17.71 10.55 -14.21
C PHE A 316 18.13 9.17 -13.71
N LEU A 317 18.66 8.33 -14.60
CA LEU A 317 19.07 6.98 -14.25
C LEU A 317 20.21 6.99 -13.22
N GLU A 318 21.19 7.87 -13.38
CA GLU A 318 22.31 8.04 -12.46
C GLU A 318 21.83 8.38 -11.06
N THR A 319 20.96 9.38 -10.92
CA THR A 319 20.40 9.75 -9.61
C THR A 319 19.63 8.59 -8.97
N ILE A 320 18.92 7.77 -9.74
CA ILE A 320 18.22 6.59 -9.22
C ILE A 320 19.20 5.52 -8.73
N ILE A 321 20.28 5.27 -9.47
CA ILE A 321 21.30 4.28 -9.11
C ILE A 321 22.06 4.74 -7.86
N ASP A 322 22.45 6.01 -7.79
CA ASP A 322 23.17 6.60 -6.65
C ASP A 322 22.29 6.66 -5.40
N GLY A 323 20.97 6.69 -5.55
CA GLY A 323 19.99 6.62 -4.46
C GLY A 323 19.81 5.23 -3.82
N LEU A 324 20.66 4.23 -4.10
CA LEU A 324 20.52 2.88 -3.55
C LEU A 324 20.39 2.85 -2.02
N ASP A 325 21.25 3.60 -1.32
CA ASP A 325 21.29 3.61 0.15
C ASP A 325 20.09 4.31 0.80
N GLU A 326 19.48 5.26 0.07
CA GLU A 326 18.24 5.94 0.48
C GLU A 326 17.00 5.07 0.25
N THR A 327 17.13 3.94 -0.46
CA THR A 327 15.98 3.07 -0.76
C THR A 327 15.48 2.39 0.52
N PRO A 328 14.19 2.56 0.89
CA PRO A 328 13.65 2.02 2.13
C PRO A 328 13.83 0.50 2.26
N TYR A 329 14.14 0.04 3.47
CA TYR A 329 14.38 -1.37 3.79
C TYR A 329 13.29 -2.30 3.22
N GLY A 330 12.02 -2.01 3.47
CA GLY A 330 10.95 -2.91 3.04
C GLY A 330 10.76 -2.96 1.52
N ILE A 331 11.09 -1.90 0.77
CA ILE A 331 11.11 -1.95 -0.71
C ILE A 331 12.26 -2.87 -1.18
N ARG A 332 13.45 -2.70 -0.61
CA ARG A 332 14.62 -3.58 -0.88
C ARG A 332 14.33 -5.03 -0.51
N TRP A 333 13.66 -5.26 0.61
CA TRP A 333 13.27 -6.58 1.07
C TRP A 333 12.23 -7.23 0.14
N ILE A 334 11.24 -6.49 -0.36
CA ILE A 334 10.31 -7.01 -1.39
C ILE A 334 11.09 -7.39 -2.66
N CYS A 335 12.07 -6.60 -3.10
CA CYS A 335 12.95 -6.96 -4.22
C CYS A 335 13.73 -8.27 -3.93
N LYS A 336 14.28 -8.42 -2.72
CA LYS A 336 14.93 -9.66 -2.25
C LYS A 336 13.98 -10.86 -2.31
N GLN A 337 12.73 -10.70 -1.87
CA GLN A 337 11.72 -11.77 -1.93
C GLN A 337 11.37 -12.13 -3.37
N ILE A 338 11.18 -11.15 -4.26
CA ILE A 338 10.95 -11.38 -5.69
C ILE A 338 12.11 -12.19 -6.28
N ARG A 339 13.37 -11.84 -5.96
CA ARG A 339 14.56 -12.58 -6.39
C ARG A 339 14.56 -14.02 -5.88
N SER A 340 14.36 -14.21 -4.58
CA SER A 340 14.38 -15.52 -3.92
C SER A 340 13.30 -16.46 -4.48
N LEU A 341 12.05 -15.97 -4.58
CA LEU A 341 10.94 -16.73 -5.14
C LEU A 341 11.13 -17.05 -6.62
N SER A 342 11.73 -16.13 -7.39
CA SER A 342 12.08 -16.37 -8.80
C SER A 342 13.10 -17.49 -8.93
N LYS A 343 14.18 -17.47 -8.15
CA LYS A 343 15.20 -18.54 -8.16
C LYS A 343 14.64 -19.88 -7.68
N ARG A 344 13.73 -19.85 -6.69
CA ARG A 344 13.07 -21.08 -6.20
C ARG A 344 12.18 -21.71 -7.26
N LYS A 345 11.37 -20.92 -7.95
CA LYS A 345 10.45 -21.42 -8.98
C LYS A 345 11.17 -21.77 -10.28
N TYR A 346 12.23 -21.02 -10.62
CA TYR A 346 13.00 -21.19 -11.85
C TYR A 346 14.51 -21.20 -11.53
N PRO A 347 15.06 -22.33 -11.06
CA PRO A 347 16.47 -22.43 -10.68
C PRO A 347 17.45 -22.09 -11.82
N ASP A 348 17.07 -22.41 -13.05
CA ASP A 348 17.88 -22.18 -14.26
C ASP A 348 17.65 -20.80 -14.91
N ALA A 349 16.83 -19.94 -14.30
CA ALA A 349 16.56 -18.61 -14.84
C ALA A 349 17.82 -17.73 -14.74
N GLN A 350 18.22 -17.14 -15.87
CA GLN A 350 19.31 -16.16 -15.90
C GLN A 350 18.98 -14.94 -15.02
N ASP A 351 20.00 -14.35 -14.39
CA ASP A 351 19.83 -13.16 -13.54
C ASP A 351 19.15 -12.01 -14.29
N GLN A 352 19.37 -11.87 -15.60
CA GLN A 352 18.69 -10.88 -16.44
C GLN A 352 17.16 -11.00 -16.41
N THR A 353 16.68 -12.24 -16.40
CA THR A 353 15.26 -12.58 -16.36
C THR A 353 14.72 -12.14 -15.01
N ILE A 354 15.41 -12.44 -13.91
CA ILE A 354 15.04 -12.05 -12.55
C ILE A 354 15.03 -10.52 -12.40
N CYS A 355 16.03 -9.81 -12.92
CA CYS A 355 16.08 -8.35 -12.93
C CYS A 355 14.87 -7.73 -13.65
N THR A 356 14.30 -8.43 -14.64
CA THR A 356 13.08 -7.98 -15.33
C THR A 356 11.84 -8.01 -14.40
N LEU A 357 11.73 -9.01 -13.51
CA LEU A 357 10.65 -9.06 -12.52
C LEU A 357 10.82 -7.98 -11.45
N ILE A 358 12.05 -7.79 -10.96
CA ILE A 358 12.38 -6.72 -10.02
C ILE A 358 12.06 -5.36 -10.66
N GLY A 359 12.42 -5.15 -11.92
CA GLY A 359 12.06 -3.95 -12.69
C GLY A 359 10.57 -3.75 -12.92
N GLY A 360 9.80 -4.84 -12.98
CA GLY A 360 8.34 -4.80 -12.99
C GLY A 360 7.72 -4.29 -11.68
N PHE A 361 8.43 -4.39 -10.57
CA PHE A 361 8.04 -3.76 -9.31
C PHE A 361 8.65 -2.35 -9.19
N PHE A 362 9.98 -2.26 -9.19
CA PHE A 362 10.71 -1.04 -8.89
C PHE A 362 10.51 0.07 -9.94
N PHE A 363 10.72 -0.19 -11.23
CA PHE A 363 10.52 0.84 -12.25
C PHE A 363 9.04 1.03 -12.59
N LEU A 364 8.32 -0.05 -12.89
CA LEU A 364 6.96 0.05 -13.42
C LEU A 364 5.93 0.52 -12.40
N ARG A 365 6.06 0.14 -11.12
CA ARG A 365 5.05 0.44 -10.10
C ARG A 365 5.46 1.52 -9.11
N PHE A 366 6.75 1.83 -9.02
CA PHE A 366 7.24 2.81 -8.05
C PHE A 366 7.81 4.05 -8.73
N ILE A 367 8.91 3.94 -9.50
CA ILE A 367 9.59 5.09 -10.10
C ILE A 367 8.80 5.75 -11.24
N ASN A 368 8.43 4.98 -12.28
CA ASN A 368 7.86 5.54 -13.51
C ASN A 368 6.51 6.25 -13.30
N PRO A 369 5.58 5.75 -12.46
CA PRO A 369 4.36 6.49 -12.13
C PRO A 369 4.66 7.88 -11.53
N ALA A 370 5.69 7.99 -10.70
CA ALA A 370 6.10 9.25 -10.09
C ALA A 370 6.71 10.23 -11.11
N ILE A 371 7.46 9.73 -12.10
CA ILE A 371 8.00 10.54 -13.21
C ILE A 371 6.88 11.03 -14.14
N VAL A 372 5.89 10.19 -14.47
CA VAL A 372 4.82 10.54 -15.41
C VAL A 372 3.77 11.46 -14.79
N THR A 373 3.47 11.26 -13.50
CA THR A 373 2.45 12.03 -12.76
C THR A 373 3.03 12.69 -11.50
N PRO A 374 4.05 13.54 -11.63
CA PRO A 374 4.80 14.08 -10.47
C PRO A 374 3.93 14.85 -9.49
N ARG A 375 2.86 15.51 -9.96
CA ARG A 375 1.89 16.21 -9.11
C ARG A 375 1.17 15.25 -8.15
N SER A 376 0.74 14.07 -8.63
CA SER A 376 0.06 13.06 -7.81
C SER A 376 0.97 12.41 -6.76
N TYR A 377 2.29 12.54 -6.94
CA TYR A 377 3.32 12.09 -6.00
C TYR A 377 3.92 13.25 -5.19
N MET A 378 3.40 14.48 -5.32
CA MET A 378 3.89 15.70 -4.68
C MET A 378 5.38 15.98 -4.90
N LEU A 379 5.85 15.69 -6.10
CA LEU A 379 7.21 16.07 -6.50
C LEU A 379 7.23 17.51 -7.03
N ILE A 380 6.06 18.08 -7.34
CA ILE A 380 5.88 19.42 -7.89
C ILE A 380 4.57 20.06 -7.42
N ASP A 381 4.52 21.40 -7.42
CA ASP A 381 3.35 22.18 -6.97
C ASP A 381 2.30 22.39 -8.08
N GLY A 382 2.75 22.53 -9.34
CA GLY A 382 1.92 22.86 -10.50
C GLY A 382 1.72 21.71 -11.48
N THR A 383 0.80 21.86 -12.43
CA THR A 383 0.73 20.94 -13.58
C THR A 383 1.83 21.29 -14.59
N PRO A 384 2.66 20.32 -15.02
CA PRO A 384 3.66 20.58 -16.04
C PRO A 384 3.01 21.04 -17.35
N ALA A 385 3.68 21.96 -18.04
CA ALA A 385 3.34 22.34 -19.40
C ALA A 385 3.41 21.12 -20.35
N ASP A 386 2.78 21.22 -21.52
CA ASP A 386 2.60 20.08 -22.43
C ASP A 386 3.93 19.47 -22.88
N HIS A 387 4.95 20.29 -23.20
CA HIS A 387 6.27 19.82 -23.60
C HIS A 387 7.01 19.06 -22.48
N PRO A 388 7.25 19.64 -21.28
CA PRO A 388 7.84 18.90 -20.15
C PRO A 388 7.08 17.63 -19.78
N ARG A 389 5.73 17.67 -19.78
CA ARG A 389 4.88 16.49 -19.50
C ARG A 389 5.14 15.37 -20.51
N ARG A 390 5.26 15.73 -21.79
CA ARG A 390 5.60 14.78 -22.86
C ARG A 390 7.00 14.22 -22.68
N THR A 391 7.98 15.06 -22.37
CA THR A 391 9.37 14.64 -22.11
C THR A 391 9.48 13.67 -20.94
N LEU A 392 8.84 13.96 -19.81
CA LEU A 392 8.76 13.05 -18.65
C LEU A 392 8.19 11.68 -19.03
N THR A 393 7.15 11.68 -19.88
CA THR A 393 6.56 10.42 -20.40
C THR A 393 7.55 9.63 -21.25
N LEU A 394 8.35 10.31 -22.09
CA LEU A 394 9.39 9.66 -22.90
C LEU A 394 10.51 9.08 -22.02
N ILE A 395 10.96 9.82 -21.00
CA ILE A 395 11.97 9.36 -20.03
C ILE A 395 11.47 8.10 -19.31
N ALA A 396 10.25 8.12 -18.77
CA ALA A 396 9.67 6.96 -18.10
C ALA A 396 9.59 5.73 -19.03
N LYS A 397 9.25 5.92 -20.30
CA LYS A 397 9.27 4.84 -21.31
C LYS A 397 10.68 4.31 -21.57
N MET A 398 11.68 5.19 -21.65
CA MET A 398 13.09 4.79 -21.82
C MET A 398 13.58 3.95 -20.64
N LEU A 399 13.34 4.40 -19.41
CA LEU A 399 13.66 3.66 -18.19
C LEU A 399 12.90 2.33 -18.12
N GLN A 400 11.62 2.31 -18.52
CA GLN A 400 10.84 1.08 -18.56
C GLN A 400 11.37 0.07 -19.57
N ASN A 401 11.78 0.53 -20.76
CA ASN A 401 12.38 -0.30 -21.80
C ASN A 401 13.74 -0.84 -21.38
N LEU A 402 14.52 -0.06 -20.62
CA LEU A 402 15.79 -0.47 -20.04
C LEU A 402 15.61 -1.55 -18.95
N ALA A 403 14.63 -1.38 -18.07
CA ALA A 403 14.29 -2.34 -17.03
C ALA A 403 13.72 -3.66 -17.60
N ASN A 404 12.99 -3.58 -18.72
CA ASN A 404 12.42 -4.73 -19.41
C ASN A 404 13.29 -5.21 -20.59
N LYS A 405 12.76 -6.16 -21.36
CA LYS A 405 13.20 -6.44 -22.72
C LYS A 405 12.44 -5.48 -23.66
N PRO A 406 13.13 -4.57 -24.38
CA PRO A 406 12.47 -3.61 -25.25
C PRO A 406 11.69 -4.31 -26.38
N SER A 407 10.50 -3.79 -26.69
CA SER A 407 9.71 -4.19 -27.86
C SER A 407 9.27 -2.95 -28.61
N TYR A 408 9.72 -2.84 -29.86
CA TYR A 408 9.46 -1.67 -30.73
C TYR A 408 8.28 -1.87 -31.67
N ALA A 409 7.53 -2.98 -31.53
CA ALA A 409 6.44 -3.33 -32.44
C ALA A 409 5.30 -2.29 -32.45
N LYS A 410 5.05 -1.63 -31.31
CA LYS A 410 3.99 -0.62 -31.18
C LYS A 410 4.46 0.81 -31.47
N GLU A 411 5.74 1.10 -31.23
CA GLU A 411 6.33 2.44 -31.37
C GLU A 411 7.70 2.33 -32.06
N PRO A 412 7.76 2.13 -33.39
CA PRO A 412 9.01 1.87 -34.11
C PRO A 412 10.04 2.99 -33.95
N TYR A 413 9.59 4.24 -33.82
CA TYR A 413 10.47 5.40 -33.65
C TYR A 413 11.34 5.34 -32.38
N MET A 414 10.92 4.59 -31.35
CA MET A 414 11.69 4.38 -30.12
C MET A 414 12.93 3.51 -30.34
N ALA A 415 13.05 2.81 -31.48
CA ALA A 415 14.23 2.02 -31.81
C ALA A 415 15.50 2.87 -31.93
N LYS A 416 15.38 4.16 -32.28
CA LYS A 416 16.52 5.10 -32.33
C LYS A 416 17.16 5.36 -30.96
N LEU A 417 16.47 5.01 -29.86
CA LEU A 417 16.96 5.11 -28.49
C LEU A 417 17.66 3.83 -27.99
N GLN A 418 17.87 2.83 -28.86
CA GLN A 418 18.64 1.63 -28.51
C GLN A 418 20.04 1.91 -27.94
N PRO A 419 20.81 2.93 -28.39
CA PRO A 419 22.12 3.22 -27.81
C PRO A 419 22.09 3.45 -26.30
N PHE A 420 21.08 4.18 -25.81
CA PHE A 420 20.84 4.39 -24.37
C PHE A 420 20.65 3.07 -23.62
N ILE A 421 19.91 2.12 -24.21
CA ILE A 421 19.67 0.82 -23.58
C ILE A 421 20.95 0.00 -23.49
N HIS A 422 21.71 -0.09 -24.58
CA HIS A 422 22.95 -0.87 -24.62
C HIS A 422 24.00 -0.35 -23.63
N GLN A 423 24.13 0.98 -23.51
CA GLN A 423 25.09 1.61 -22.59
C GLN A 423 24.74 1.39 -21.12
N ASN A 424 23.45 1.29 -20.77
CA ASN A 424 23.00 1.30 -19.38
C ASN A 424 22.49 -0.06 -18.87
N LYS A 425 22.36 -1.08 -19.72
CA LYS A 425 21.74 -2.36 -19.36
C LYS A 425 22.45 -3.05 -18.19
N GLU A 426 23.78 -3.13 -18.24
CA GLU A 426 24.56 -3.76 -17.18
C GLU A 426 24.51 -2.98 -15.87
N ARG A 427 24.59 -1.64 -15.93
CA ARG A 427 24.49 -0.75 -14.76
C ARG A 427 23.18 -0.98 -14.01
N VAL A 428 22.06 -1.02 -14.74
CA VAL A 428 20.74 -1.27 -14.15
C VAL A 428 20.60 -2.67 -13.60
N ASN A 429 21.10 -3.69 -14.30
CA ASN A 429 21.05 -5.04 -13.77
C ASN A 429 21.83 -5.18 -12.46
N ARG A 430 23.01 -4.56 -12.36
CA ARG A 430 23.80 -4.53 -11.11
C ARG A 430 23.02 -3.84 -10.00
N PHE A 431 22.50 -2.65 -10.25
CA PHE A 431 21.65 -1.93 -9.30
C PHE A 431 20.45 -2.78 -8.81
N MET A 432 19.79 -3.53 -9.69
CA MET A 432 18.68 -4.43 -9.30
C MET A 432 19.11 -5.57 -8.38
N LEU A 433 20.32 -6.09 -8.57
CA LEU A 433 20.86 -7.13 -7.71
C LEU A 433 21.26 -6.55 -6.35
N ASP A 434 21.89 -5.37 -6.33
CA ASP A 434 22.31 -4.67 -5.12
C ASP A 434 21.11 -4.23 -4.26
N LEU A 435 19.98 -3.89 -4.90
CA LEU A 435 18.71 -3.65 -4.20
C LEU A 435 18.28 -4.83 -3.34
N CYS A 436 18.62 -6.06 -3.72
CA CYS A 436 18.23 -7.28 -3.02
C CYS A 436 19.16 -7.65 -1.85
N GLU A 437 20.29 -6.97 -1.69
CA GLU A 437 21.27 -7.24 -0.64
C GLU A 437 20.85 -6.56 0.67
N VAL A 438 19.96 -7.23 1.41
CA VAL A 438 19.47 -6.79 2.72
C VAL A 438 19.35 -7.96 3.71
N GLN A 439 19.59 -7.66 4.99
CA GLN A 439 19.49 -8.64 6.08
C GLN A 439 18.04 -9.06 6.33
N ASP A 440 17.85 -10.28 6.81
CA ASP A 440 16.54 -10.76 7.25
C ASP A 440 16.20 -10.23 8.64
N PHE A 441 14.90 -10.09 8.91
CA PHE A 441 14.40 -9.49 10.15
C PHE A 441 13.84 -10.51 11.15
N TYR A 442 13.84 -11.82 10.84
CA TYR A 442 13.12 -12.84 11.62
C TYR A 442 13.54 -12.86 13.11
N GLU A 443 14.84 -12.82 13.39
CA GLU A 443 15.36 -12.79 14.77
C GLU A 443 14.90 -11.54 15.54
N SER A 444 14.93 -10.38 14.87
CA SER A 444 14.45 -9.13 15.46
C SER A 444 12.93 -9.13 15.68
N LEU A 445 12.16 -9.74 14.77
CA LEU A 445 10.71 -9.84 14.87
C LEU A 445 10.29 -10.78 16.00
N GLU A 446 11.00 -11.90 16.20
CA GLU A 446 10.77 -12.79 17.34
C GLU A 446 10.93 -12.02 18.65
N MET A 447 12.03 -11.29 18.80
CA MET A 447 12.27 -10.44 19.97
C MET A 447 11.19 -9.37 20.15
N ASP A 448 10.83 -8.66 19.07
CA ASP A 448 9.80 -7.62 19.10
C ASP A 448 8.42 -8.19 19.51
N ASN A 449 8.09 -9.41 19.09
CA ASN A 449 6.85 -10.08 19.48
C ASN A 449 6.85 -10.43 20.97
N TYR A 450 7.96 -10.91 21.52
CA TYR A 450 8.08 -11.17 22.96
C TYR A 450 7.90 -9.88 23.78
N VAL A 451 8.54 -8.78 23.37
CA VAL A 451 8.40 -7.47 24.03
C VAL A 451 6.98 -6.91 23.90
N ALA A 452 6.28 -7.19 22.79
CA ALA A 452 4.92 -6.74 22.64
C ALA A 452 3.93 -7.49 23.53
N LEU A 453 4.14 -8.79 23.75
CA LEU A 453 3.31 -9.60 24.66
C LEU A 453 3.46 -9.17 26.12
N SER A 454 4.58 -8.54 26.49
CA SER A 454 4.78 -7.98 27.83
C SER A 454 4.19 -6.57 28.00
N LYS A 455 3.91 -5.84 26.91
CA LYS A 455 3.24 -4.53 26.95
C LYS A 455 1.75 -4.72 27.22
N LYS A 456 1.30 -4.28 28.40
CA LYS A 456 -0.11 -4.38 28.82
C LYS A 456 -1.09 -3.45 28.09
N ASP A 457 -0.58 -2.46 27.35
CA ASP A 457 -1.38 -1.38 26.75
C ASP A 457 -1.19 -1.32 25.22
N LEU A 458 -1.65 -2.34 24.49
CA LEU A 458 -1.73 -2.30 23.02
C LEU A 458 -3.08 -1.70 22.63
N GLU A 459 -3.08 -0.61 21.87
CA GLU A 459 -4.30 0.06 21.40
C GLU A 459 -4.25 0.30 19.88
N LEU A 460 -5.39 0.16 19.22
CA LEU A 460 -5.55 0.37 17.78
C LEU A 460 -6.64 1.41 17.49
N SER A 461 -6.28 2.51 16.83
CA SER A 461 -7.25 3.52 16.38
C SER A 461 -7.85 3.15 15.02
N ILE A 462 -9.08 2.67 15.01
CA ILE A 462 -9.79 2.15 13.82
C ILE A 462 -11.19 2.75 13.73
N THR A 463 -11.77 2.87 12.54
CA THR A 463 -13.17 3.31 12.38
C THR A 463 -14.14 2.14 12.42
N LEU A 464 -15.39 2.39 12.83
CA LEU A 464 -16.43 1.36 12.86
C LEU A 464 -16.61 0.67 11.49
N ASN A 465 -16.60 1.43 10.40
CA ASN A 465 -16.73 0.85 9.06
C ASN A 465 -15.52 0.02 8.64
N GLU A 466 -14.30 0.35 9.09
CA GLU A 466 -13.12 -0.48 8.84
C GLU A 466 -13.23 -1.83 9.58
N VAL A 467 -13.71 -1.81 10.83
CA VAL A 467 -13.98 -3.02 11.60
C VAL A 467 -15.04 -3.88 10.91
N TYR A 468 -16.19 -3.30 10.57
CA TYR A 468 -17.30 -4.03 9.96
C TYR A 468 -16.99 -4.52 8.55
N ALA A 469 -16.29 -3.73 7.73
CA ALA A 469 -15.87 -4.17 6.40
C ALA A 469 -14.89 -5.34 6.50
N THR A 470 -13.94 -5.30 7.44
CA THR A 470 -13.01 -6.41 7.66
C THR A 470 -13.75 -7.65 8.13
N HIS A 471 -14.69 -7.50 9.06
CA HIS A 471 -15.53 -8.60 9.53
C HIS A 471 -16.37 -9.21 8.40
N ALA A 472 -17.04 -8.39 7.59
CA ALA A 472 -17.86 -8.85 6.46
C ALA A 472 -17.03 -9.62 5.42
N LEU A 473 -15.80 -9.18 5.14
CA LEU A 473 -14.89 -9.88 4.24
C LEU A 473 -14.42 -11.23 4.81
N LEU A 474 -14.14 -11.29 6.12
CA LEU A 474 -13.78 -12.53 6.80
C LEU A 474 -14.96 -13.51 6.84
N GLU A 475 -16.17 -13.03 7.08
CA GLU A 475 -17.40 -13.84 7.09
C GLU A 475 -17.68 -14.41 5.70
N LYS A 476 -17.63 -13.57 4.65
CA LYS A 476 -17.82 -13.96 3.24
C LYS A 476 -16.90 -15.11 2.82
N HIS A 477 -15.68 -15.12 3.32
CA HIS A 477 -14.65 -16.12 2.98
C HIS A 477 -14.37 -17.12 4.10
N SER A 478 -15.22 -17.17 5.13
CA SER A 478 -15.05 -18.00 6.34
C SER A 478 -14.91 -19.50 6.02
N ALA A 479 -15.64 -20.01 5.03
CA ALA A 479 -15.56 -21.42 4.61
C ALA A 479 -14.17 -21.82 4.09
N VAL A 480 -13.42 -20.90 3.50
CA VAL A 480 -12.07 -21.16 2.97
C VAL A 480 -11.01 -20.85 4.02
N LEU A 481 -11.23 -19.81 4.84
CA LEU A 481 -10.34 -19.39 5.92
C LEU A 481 -10.34 -20.38 7.10
N GLY A 482 -11.51 -20.94 7.42
CA GLY A 482 -11.78 -21.83 8.55
C GLY A 482 -11.62 -23.32 8.25
N LYS A 483 -10.82 -23.71 7.25
CA LYS A 483 -10.59 -25.14 6.90
C LYS A 483 -10.13 -26.01 8.08
N TYR A 484 -9.62 -25.40 9.14
CA TYR A 484 -9.35 -26.06 10.41
C TYR A 484 -10.45 -25.62 11.40
N GLU A 485 -11.34 -26.55 11.74
CA GLU A 485 -12.53 -26.33 12.60
C GLU A 485 -12.20 -25.75 13.99
N ASN A 486 -10.92 -25.83 14.43
CA ASN A 486 -10.42 -25.30 15.70
C ASN A 486 -9.45 -24.11 15.56
N SER A 487 -9.47 -23.38 14.43
CA SER A 487 -8.66 -22.17 14.31
C SER A 487 -9.17 -21.05 15.23
N HIS A 488 -8.25 -20.29 15.85
CA HIS A 488 -8.58 -19.13 16.70
C HIS A 488 -9.52 -18.14 15.98
N LEU A 489 -9.34 -17.97 14.67
CA LEU A 489 -10.18 -17.12 13.83
C LEU A 489 -11.63 -17.62 13.78
N SER A 490 -11.85 -18.93 13.61
CA SER A 490 -13.19 -19.51 13.55
C SER A 490 -13.95 -19.34 14.86
N LEU A 491 -13.26 -19.52 15.99
CA LEU A 491 -13.84 -19.33 17.32
C LEU A 491 -14.29 -17.87 17.54
N ILE A 492 -13.44 -16.90 17.19
CA ILE A 492 -13.80 -15.47 17.31
C ILE A 492 -14.97 -15.10 16.40
N LEU A 493 -14.97 -15.56 15.14
CA LEU A 493 -16.05 -15.26 14.21
C LEU A 493 -17.39 -15.86 14.69
N GLN A 494 -17.37 -17.06 15.28
CA GLN A 494 -18.56 -17.67 15.86
C GLN A 494 -19.09 -16.86 17.07
N GLU A 495 -18.21 -16.30 17.90
CA GLU A 495 -18.60 -15.46 19.04
C GLU A 495 -19.11 -14.06 18.63
N LEU A 496 -18.65 -13.54 17.49
CA LEU A 496 -19.04 -12.24 16.94
C LEU A 496 -20.40 -12.29 16.25
N GLY A 497 -20.76 -13.40 15.64
CA GLY A 497 -22.00 -13.54 14.86
C GLY A 497 -21.92 -12.82 13.50
N PRO A 498 -23.06 -12.48 12.87
CA PRO A 498 -23.08 -11.89 11.54
C PRO A 498 -22.51 -10.46 11.53
N ALA A 499 -21.80 -10.10 10.46
CA ALA A 499 -21.19 -8.78 10.33
C ALA A 499 -22.25 -7.67 10.21
N PRO A 500 -22.12 -6.57 10.98
CA PRO A 500 -23.00 -5.41 10.83
C PRO A 500 -22.85 -4.75 9.45
N GLY A 501 -23.93 -4.11 8.97
CA GLY A 501 -23.88 -3.28 7.76
C GLY A 501 -23.01 -2.04 7.94
N GLN A 502 -22.49 -1.50 6.85
CA GLN A 502 -21.72 -0.25 6.88
C GLN A 502 -22.61 0.92 7.33
N LEU A 503 -22.05 1.75 8.21
CA LEU A 503 -22.72 2.93 8.73
C LEU A 503 -22.58 4.13 7.78
N PRO A 504 -23.57 5.03 7.74
CA PRO A 504 -23.43 6.32 7.05
C PRO A 504 -22.19 7.08 7.53
N ARG A 505 -21.58 7.92 6.67
CA ARG A 505 -20.35 8.67 6.99
C ARG A 505 -20.45 9.45 8.32
N LYS A 506 -21.61 10.00 8.66
CA LYS A 506 -21.87 10.75 9.91
C LYS A 506 -21.79 9.89 11.17
N GLU A 507 -22.05 8.59 11.05
CA GLU A 507 -22.03 7.62 12.15
C GLU A 507 -20.72 6.81 12.17
N ASN A 508 -19.89 6.93 11.12
CA ASN A 508 -18.60 6.27 11.04
C ASN A 508 -17.54 6.96 11.92
N ARG A 509 -17.59 6.66 13.21
CA ARG A 509 -16.69 7.23 14.21
C ARG A 509 -15.39 6.44 14.33
N ALA A 510 -14.31 7.13 14.73
CA ALA A 510 -13.04 6.51 15.09
C ALA A 510 -13.10 6.03 16.55
N ILE A 511 -12.62 4.82 16.80
CA ILE A 511 -12.58 4.18 18.12
C ILE A 511 -11.16 3.75 18.43
N ASN A 512 -10.78 3.79 19.72
CA ASN A 512 -9.53 3.20 20.18
C ASN A 512 -9.86 1.82 20.78
N LEU A 513 -9.40 0.77 20.09
CA LEU A 513 -9.61 -0.61 20.50
C LEU A 513 -8.42 -1.11 21.33
N PRO A 514 -8.64 -1.49 22.60
CA PRO A 514 -7.62 -2.23 23.34
C PRO A 514 -7.45 -3.62 22.71
N LEU A 515 -6.22 -3.94 22.36
CA LEU A 515 -5.84 -5.21 21.76
C LEU A 515 -5.32 -6.16 22.84
N PHE A 516 -5.90 -7.34 22.92
CA PHE A 516 -5.45 -8.38 23.83
C PHE A 516 -5.73 -9.76 23.23
N SER A 517 -4.97 -10.75 23.68
CA SER A 517 -5.18 -12.15 23.33
C SER A 517 -5.99 -12.86 24.40
N LYS A 518 -6.97 -13.67 23.99
CA LYS A 518 -7.63 -14.62 24.91
C LYS A 518 -6.77 -15.86 25.22
N TRP A 519 -5.79 -16.16 24.38
CA TRP A 519 -5.03 -17.42 24.46
C TRP A 519 -3.58 -17.23 24.87
N GLU A 520 -2.99 -16.08 24.59
CA GLU A 520 -1.64 -15.76 25.04
C GLU A 520 -1.75 -15.09 26.42
N THR A 521 -1.39 -15.84 27.45
CA THR A 521 -1.21 -15.27 28.79
C THR A 521 0.00 -14.34 28.76
N ALA A 522 -0.13 -13.13 29.30
CA ALA A 522 1.04 -12.31 29.59
C ALA A 522 1.99 -13.17 30.44
N LEU A 523 3.19 -13.45 29.92
CA LEU A 523 4.21 -14.17 30.67
C LEU A 523 4.63 -13.27 31.84
N ASP A 524 4.01 -13.47 33.00
CA ASP A 524 4.31 -12.73 34.23
C ASP A 524 5.73 -13.05 34.75
N ASP A 525 6.42 -14.04 34.17
CA ASP A 525 7.74 -14.51 34.60
C ASP A 525 8.64 -14.93 33.41
N MET A 526 9.02 -13.96 32.56
CA MET A 526 9.98 -14.17 31.45
C MET A 526 11.38 -14.60 31.91
N THR A 527 11.72 -14.38 33.18
CA THR A 527 12.97 -14.84 33.83
C THR A 527 13.12 -16.35 33.80
N ALA A 528 12.02 -17.09 33.98
CA ALA A 528 12.00 -18.55 33.90
C ALA A 528 12.06 -19.08 32.45
N ALA A 529 11.66 -18.28 31.45
CA ALA A 529 11.65 -18.69 30.05
C ALA A 529 13.02 -18.52 29.36
N LEU A 530 13.91 -17.67 29.90
CA LEU A 530 15.21 -17.32 29.33
C LEU A 530 16.40 -17.94 30.09
N ASP A 531 16.16 -18.86 31.03
CA ASP A 531 17.17 -19.48 31.92
C ASP A 531 18.09 -18.44 32.60
N ILE A 532 17.53 -17.30 33.04
CA ILE A 532 18.30 -16.23 33.68
C ILE A 532 18.47 -16.55 35.16
N THR A 533 19.72 -16.55 35.64
CA THR A 533 20.03 -16.76 37.07
C THR A 533 19.66 -15.55 37.91
N GLN A 534 19.39 -15.76 39.20
CA GLN A 534 19.04 -14.68 40.13
C GLN A 534 20.18 -13.65 40.26
N GLU A 535 21.42 -14.13 40.19
CA GLU A 535 22.65 -13.34 40.13
C GLU A 535 22.72 -12.43 38.90
N GLU A 536 22.33 -12.94 37.73
CA GLU A 536 22.26 -12.17 36.50
C GLU A 536 21.15 -11.12 36.53
N VAL A 537 20.02 -11.43 37.16
CA VAL A 537 18.93 -10.45 37.41
C VAL A 537 19.45 -9.30 38.26
N PHE A 538 20.10 -9.58 39.40
CA PHE A 538 20.66 -8.53 40.25
C PHE A 538 21.75 -7.72 39.55
N PHE A 539 22.56 -8.35 38.70
CA PHE A 539 23.58 -7.65 37.93
C PHE A 539 22.96 -6.70 36.89
N MET A 540 21.91 -7.15 36.18
CA MET A 540 21.16 -6.32 35.22
C MET A 540 20.41 -5.18 35.92
N GLU A 541 19.79 -5.45 37.08
CA GLU A 541 19.10 -4.46 37.90
C GLU A 541 20.08 -3.38 38.40
N ALA A 542 21.26 -3.80 38.88
CA ALA A 542 22.32 -2.89 39.33
C ALA A 542 22.80 -2.00 38.18
N LYS A 543 23.15 -2.61 37.04
CA LYS A 543 23.58 -1.88 35.83
C LYS A 543 22.51 -0.87 35.39
N ALA A 544 21.24 -1.28 35.31
CA ALA A 544 20.14 -0.41 34.90
C ALA A 544 19.94 0.77 35.86
N THR A 545 19.95 0.50 37.17
CA THR A 545 19.73 1.54 38.20
C THR A 545 20.87 2.57 38.23
N PHE A 546 22.13 2.12 38.12
CA PHE A 546 23.28 3.03 38.01
C PHE A 546 23.26 3.87 36.73
N VAL A 547 22.90 3.27 35.59
CA VAL A 547 22.77 4.00 34.32
C VAL A 547 21.67 5.06 34.42
N GLN A 548 20.53 4.75 35.05
CA GLN A 548 19.45 5.71 35.27
C GLN A 548 19.89 6.89 36.15
N ILE A 549 20.54 6.62 37.28
CA ILE A 549 21.07 7.65 38.19
C ILE A 549 22.07 8.55 37.46
N LEU A 550 23.02 7.97 36.71
CA LEU A 550 24.05 8.74 36.01
C LEU A 550 23.48 9.59 34.87
N ARG A 551 22.41 9.13 34.21
CA ARG A 551 21.75 9.88 33.12
C ARG A 551 20.96 11.09 33.63
N SER A 552 20.35 11.01 34.80
CA SER A 552 19.68 12.16 35.43
C SER A 552 20.61 13.21 36.02
N LEU A 553 21.84 12.83 36.36
CA LEU A 553 22.78 13.78 36.94
C LEU A 553 23.31 14.69 35.83
N PRO A 554 23.40 16.01 36.06
CA PRO A 554 23.93 16.93 35.07
C PRO A 554 25.36 16.56 34.70
N SER A 555 25.69 16.62 33.41
CA SER A 555 26.96 16.17 32.81
C SER A 555 28.22 16.82 33.41
N ASN A 556 28.07 17.95 34.10
CA ASN A 556 29.16 18.69 34.76
C ASN A 556 29.36 18.31 36.25
N SER A 557 28.64 17.32 36.75
CA SER A 557 28.81 16.85 38.14
C SER A 557 30.17 16.18 38.34
N SER A 558 30.86 16.52 39.43
CA SER A 558 32.13 15.89 39.83
C SER A 558 32.00 14.37 40.05
N ILE A 559 30.78 13.88 40.25
CA ILE A 559 30.41 12.49 40.52
C ILE A 559 30.34 11.65 39.22
N ALA A 560 30.17 12.29 38.05
CA ALA A 560 30.13 11.63 36.75
C ALA A 560 31.50 11.57 36.05
N ARG A 561 32.58 12.01 36.72
CA ARG A 561 33.94 11.96 36.17
C ARG A 561 34.50 10.54 36.19
N ARG A 562 35.14 10.16 35.08
CA ARG A 562 35.79 8.84 34.93
C ARG A 562 37.14 8.82 35.65
N PRO A 563 37.53 7.69 36.29
CA PRO A 563 36.76 6.45 36.43
C PRO A 563 35.59 6.59 37.41
N LEU A 564 34.44 6.01 37.07
CA LEU A 564 33.23 6.10 37.90
C LEU A 564 33.45 5.43 39.27
N ARG A 565 32.99 6.10 40.33
CA ARG A 565 33.01 5.58 41.72
C ARG A 565 31.59 5.22 42.14
N LEU A 566 31.17 3.97 41.88
CA LEU A 566 29.78 3.52 42.07
C LEU A 566 29.26 3.77 43.50
N ASP A 567 30.08 3.58 44.53
CA ASP A 567 29.72 3.89 45.93
C ASP A 567 29.26 5.35 46.10
N ARG A 568 30.03 6.29 45.55
CA ARG A 568 29.77 7.73 45.65
C ARG A 568 28.58 8.15 44.80
N VAL A 569 28.38 7.49 43.66
CA VAL A 569 27.21 7.72 42.79
C VAL A 569 25.93 7.31 43.52
N ALA A 570 25.92 6.13 44.16
CA ALA A 570 24.78 5.65 44.92
C ALA A 570 24.50 6.51 46.18
N GLU A 571 25.55 6.91 46.91
CA GLU A 571 25.44 7.79 48.07
C GLU A 571 24.94 9.19 47.70
N ALA A 572 25.43 9.75 46.58
CA ALA A 572 24.95 11.04 46.07
C ALA A 572 23.47 10.98 45.66
N ALA A 573 23.04 9.89 45.02
CA ALA A 573 21.63 9.69 44.69
C ALA A 573 20.75 9.51 45.93
N ALA A 574 21.24 8.79 46.94
CA ALA A 574 20.51 8.54 48.19
C ALA A 574 20.34 9.80 49.07
N THR A 575 21.17 10.83 48.86
CA THR A 575 21.17 12.08 49.64
C THR A 575 20.49 13.26 48.94
N LEU A 576 19.97 13.06 47.73
CA LEU A 576 19.30 14.08 46.94
C LEU A 576 17.94 14.47 47.55
N LYS A 577 17.86 15.61 48.25
CA LYS A 577 16.66 16.02 49.02
C LYS A 577 15.41 16.36 48.19
N ASN A 578 15.55 16.57 46.88
CA ASN A 578 14.47 17.06 46.01
C ASN A 578 13.82 15.99 45.12
N ASP A 579 14.30 14.74 45.15
CA ASP A 579 13.79 13.67 44.29
C ASP A 579 13.68 12.34 45.05
N ALA A 580 12.46 12.02 45.50
CA ALA A 580 12.18 10.80 46.26
C ALA A 580 12.35 9.51 45.44
N VAL A 581 12.39 9.58 44.10
CA VAL A 581 12.66 8.46 43.21
C VAL A 581 14.17 8.21 43.12
N MET A 582 14.97 9.27 42.99
CA MET A 582 16.44 9.19 43.08
C MET A 582 16.92 8.58 44.39
N VAL A 583 16.34 9.02 45.52
CA VAL A 583 16.73 8.53 46.84
C VAL A 583 16.49 7.03 46.97
N ARG A 584 15.32 6.55 46.54
CA ARG A 584 14.99 5.12 46.54
C ARG A 584 15.94 4.31 45.66
N LYS A 585 16.25 4.81 44.46
CA LYS A 585 17.19 4.16 43.54
C LYS A 585 18.64 4.16 44.06
N GLY A 586 19.06 5.22 44.76
CA GLY A 586 20.36 5.28 45.44
C GLY A 586 20.47 4.24 46.54
N ILE A 587 19.45 4.12 47.40
CA ILE A 587 19.37 3.09 48.46
C ILE A 587 19.38 1.68 47.87
N ARG A 588 18.57 1.43 46.84
CA ARG A 588 18.51 0.13 46.16
C ARG A 588 19.84 -0.23 45.48
N SER A 589 20.51 0.75 44.87
CA SER A 589 21.83 0.53 44.26
C SER A 589 22.88 0.10 45.29
N MET A 590 22.87 0.67 46.50
CA MET A 590 23.75 0.24 47.59
C MET A 590 23.42 -1.20 48.05
N GLU A 591 22.14 -1.55 48.14
CA GLU A 591 21.71 -2.92 48.47
C GLU A 591 22.17 -3.93 47.41
N LEU A 592 22.00 -3.61 46.13
CA LEU A 592 22.41 -4.46 45.01
C LEU A 592 23.94 -4.65 44.95
N LEU A 593 24.73 -3.61 45.24
CA LEU A 593 26.18 -3.75 45.35
C LEU A 593 26.59 -4.74 46.45
N ASN A 594 25.92 -4.70 47.61
CA ASN A 594 26.18 -5.65 48.70
C ASN A 594 25.79 -7.08 48.30
N GLN A 595 24.61 -7.28 47.71
CA GLN A 595 24.14 -8.60 47.28
C GLN A 595 25.03 -9.25 46.21
N LEU A 596 25.51 -8.45 45.25
CA LEU A 596 26.42 -8.93 44.21
C LEU A 596 27.83 -9.22 44.76
N GLN A 597 28.25 -8.49 45.80
CA GLN A 597 29.51 -8.73 46.50
C GLN A 597 29.44 -10.02 47.33
N ASP A 598 28.34 -10.24 48.07
CA ASP A 598 28.10 -11.47 48.83
C ASP A 598 28.06 -12.71 47.92
N SER A 599 27.63 -12.53 46.67
CA SER A 599 27.59 -13.56 45.63
C SER A 599 28.93 -13.76 44.89
N ASN A 600 30.00 -13.04 45.25
CA ASN A 600 31.33 -13.06 44.61
C ASN A 600 31.34 -12.70 43.10
N ILE A 601 30.40 -11.90 42.62
CA ILE A 601 30.32 -11.48 41.20
C ILE A 601 31.11 -10.19 40.97
N ILE A 602 31.14 -9.31 41.97
CA ILE A 602 31.86 -8.04 41.95
C ILE A 602 32.73 -7.92 43.21
N ASP A 603 33.86 -7.24 43.10
CA ASP A 603 34.75 -7.00 44.22
C ASP A 603 34.80 -5.50 44.55
N LYS A 604 34.85 -5.18 45.84
CA LYS A 604 35.07 -3.80 46.30
C LYS A 604 36.54 -3.39 46.18
N SER A 605 37.47 -4.35 46.19
CA SER A 605 38.91 -4.13 46.12
C SER A 605 39.36 -3.58 44.75
N ASP A 606 38.66 -3.95 43.68
CA ASP A 606 38.89 -3.46 42.31
C ASP A 606 38.02 -2.23 41.94
N GLY A 607 37.20 -1.76 42.89
CA GLY A 607 36.25 -0.66 42.68
C GLY A 607 35.07 -1.04 41.79
N PHE A 608 34.63 -2.30 41.83
CA PHE A 608 33.57 -2.89 41.02
C PHE A 608 33.86 -2.82 39.52
N ALA A 609 35.09 -3.16 39.10
CA ALA A 609 35.57 -2.94 37.73
C ALA A 609 34.65 -3.55 36.66
N LEU A 610 34.17 -4.79 36.87
CA LEU A 610 33.26 -5.48 35.94
C LEU A 610 31.95 -4.72 35.70
N LEU A 611 31.32 -4.23 36.78
CA LEU A 611 30.05 -3.50 36.68
C LEU A 611 30.29 -2.08 36.14
N ARG A 612 31.38 -1.44 36.55
CA ARG A 612 31.78 -0.10 36.11
C ARG A 612 32.00 -0.04 34.61
N ASP A 613 32.80 -0.95 34.06
CA ASP A 613 33.17 -0.94 32.64
C ASP A 613 31.94 -1.23 31.74
N GLU A 614 31.01 -2.07 32.21
CA GLU A 614 29.71 -2.33 31.58
C GLU A 614 28.79 -1.10 31.61
N ILE A 615 28.72 -0.39 32.74
CA ILE A 615 27.96 0.87 32.85
C ILE A 615 28.56 1.94 31.93
N GLU A 616 29.89 2.08 31.89
CA GLU A 616 30.56 3.05 31.02
C GLU A 616 30.32 2.76 29.53
N SER A 617 30.38 1.49 29.13
CA SER A 617 30.08 1.04 27.77
C SER A 617 28.62 1.30 27.41
N GLU A 618 27.70 1.03 28.33
CA GLU A 618 26.27 1.30 28.15
C GLU A 618 25.97 2.79 28.00
N LEU A 619 26.60 3.66 28.81
CA LEU A 619 26.42 5.11 28.71
C LEU A 619 26.92 5.67 27.36
N ILE A 620 28.04 5.13 26.83
CA ILE A 620 28.52 5.49 25.49
C ILE A 620 27.51 5.03 24.43
N HIS A 621 27.03 3.80 24.54
CA HIS A 621 26.03 3.25 23.62
C HIS A 621 24.74 4.07 23.61
N LEU A 622 24.21 4.42 24.79
CA LEU A 622 23.01 5.23 24.96
C LEU A 622 23.21 6.68 24.49
N GLY A 623 24.42 7.24 24.65
CA GLY A 623 24.79 8.53 24.07
C GLY A 623 24.69 8.53 22.54
N SER A 624 25.31 7.52 21.90
CA SER A 624 25.18 7.32 20.45
C SER A 624 23.73 7.08 20.02
N LEU A 625 22.96 6.33 20.82
CA LEU A 625 21.54 6.11 20.56
C LEU A 625 20.73 7.41 20.63
N LYS A 626 21.00 8.30 21.59
CA LYS A 626 20.37 9.63 21.69
C LYS A 626 20.62 10.47 20.45
N GLU A 627 21.86 10.49 19.95
CA GLU A 627 22.21 11.19 18.72
C GLU A 627 21.43 10.63 17.53
N LYS A 628 21.39 9.30 17.37
CA LYS A 628 20.60 8.64 16.32
C LYS A 628 19.11 8.97 16.42
N VAL A 629 18.51 8.84 17.61
CA VAL A 629 17.10 9.17 17.83
C VAL A 629 16.82 10.64 17.51
N SER A 630 17.74 11.54 17.84
CA SER A 630 17.59 12.97 17.53
C SER A 630 17.66 13.25 16.03
N GLU A 631 18.56 12.56 15.32
CA GLU A 631 18.67 12.65 13.86
C GLU A 631 17.44 12.08 13.15
N GLU A 632 16.97 10.90 13.57
CA GLU A 632 15.73 10.29 13.08
C GLU A 632 14.52 11.18 13.36
N THR A 633 14.45 11.83 14.52
CA THR A 633 13.36 12.76 14.86
C THR A 633 13.31 13.94 13.90
N LYS A 634 14.47 14.51 13.52
CA LYS A 634 14.54 15.57 12.51
C LYS A 634 14.04 15.09 11.14
N LYS A 635 14.43 13.87 10.73
CA LYS A 635 13.94 13.24 9.50
C LYS A 635 12.41 13.05 9.55
N LEU A 636 11.87 12.57 10.67
CA LEU A 636 10.42 12.41 10.88
C LEU A 636 9.66 13.74 10.83
N GLU A 637 10.24 14.82 11.36
CA GLU A 637 9.65 16.16 11.29
C GLU A 637 9.48 16.65 9.85
N GLU A 638 10.50 16.42 9.00
CA GLU A 638 10.42 16.72 7.57
C GLU A 638 9.36 15.86 6.85
N VAL A 639 9.27 14.58 7.19
CA VAL A 639 8.22 13.72 6.65
C VAL A 639 6.84 14.19 7.09
N PHE A 640 6.67 14.57 8.36
CA PHE A 640 5.42 15.09 8.87
C PHE A 640 5.02 16.40 8.15
N ARG A 641 5.97 17.30 7.91
CA ARG A 641 5.75 18.51 7.09
C ARG A 641 5.25 18.16 5.69
N THR A 642 5.95 17.25 5.00
CA THR A 642 5.55 16.77 3.67
C THR A 642 4.14 16.20 3.64
N ILE A 643 3.79 15.39 4.63
CA ILE A 643 2.46 14.77 4.72
C ILE A 643 1.40 15.83 5.02
N ARG A 644 1.72 16.85 5.82
CA ARG A 644 0.82 17.99 6.05
C ARG A 644 0.61 18.80 4.77
N ASP A 645 1.67 19.06 4.01
CA ASP A 645 1.59 19.76 2.73
C ASP A 645 0.71 18.97 1.75
N HIS A 646 0.81 17.63 1.75
CA HIS A 646 -0.11 16.78 0.98
C HIS A 646 -1.57 17.00 1.35
N ASN A 647 -1.85 17.06 2.65
CA ASN A 647 -3.20 17.26 3.15
C ASN A 647 -3.77 18.57 2.62
N THR A 648 -3.00 19.64 2.75
CA THR A 648 -3.39 20.97 2.26
C THR A 648 -3.62 20.96 0.76
N PHE A 649 -2.77 20.27 0.00
CA PHE A 649 -2.95 20.10 -1.45
C PHE A 649 -4.25 19.36 -1.79
N LEU A 650 -4.54 18.23 -1.13
CA LEU A 650 -5.77 17.45 -1.38
C LEU A 650 -7.02 18.25 -1.03
N VAL A 651 -7.00 18.98 0.08
CA VAL A 651 -8.10 19.87 0.48
C VAL A 651 -8.30 20.98 -0.55
N SER A 652 -7.23 21.63 -1.01
CA SER A 652 -7.30 22.65 -2.07
C SER A 652 -7.87 22.09 -3.38
N GLN A 653 -7.52 20.84 -3.72
CA GLN A 653 -8.05 20.16 -4.90
C GLN A 653 -9.55 19.87 -4.75
N LEU A 654 -9.99 19.41 -3.58
CA LEU A 654 -11.42 19.25 -3.28
C LEU A 654 -12.17 20.58 -3.39
N ASP A 655 -11.62 21.68 -2.86
CA ASP A 655 -12.24 23.00 -2.96
C ASP A 655 -12.32 23.49 -4.40
N THR A 656 -11.31 23.18 -5.21
CA THR A 656 -11.33 23.46 -6.66
C THR A 656 -12.47 22.70 -7.34
N TYR A 657 -12.70 21.43 -6.98
CA TYR A 657 -13.82 20.65 -7.50
C TYR A 657 -15.17 21.16 -7.00
N LYS A 658 -15.28 21.57 -5.73
CA LYS A 658 -16.48 22.23 -5.19
C LYS A 658 -16.83 23.47 -6.00
N ASN A 659 -15.84 24.33 -6.24
CA ASN A 659 -16.02 25.55 -7.02
C ASN A 659 -16.38 25.25 -8.48
N TYR A 660 -15.77 24.23 -9.08
CA TYR A 660 -16.11 23.79 -10.43
C TYR A 660 -17.58 23.31 -10.52
N LEU A 661 -17.99 22.41 -9.63
CA LEU A 661 -19.38 21.93 -9.54
C LEU A 661 -20.36 23.07 -9.27
N HIS A 662 -20.01 24.00 -8.39
CA HIS A 662 -20.83 25.17 -8.12
C HIS A 662 -21.00 26.05 -9.36
N ASN A 663 -19.91 26.34 -10.09
CA ASN A 663 -19.96 27.13 -11.33
C ASN A 663 -20.77 26.43 -12.43
N VAL A 664 -20.62 25.11 -12.57
CA VAL A 664 -21.42 24.30 -13.52
C VAL A 664 -22.90 24.30 -13.13
N ARG A 665 -23.20 24.24 -11.83
CA ARG A 665 -24.56 24.36 -11.30
C ARG A 665 -25.16 25.75 -11.55
N SER A 666 -24.43 26.84 -11.30
CA SER A 666 -24.89 28.20 -11.57
C SER A 666 -25.12 28.46 -13.06
N GLN A 667 -24.28 27.90 -13.94
CA GLN A 667 -24.50 27.98 -15.40
C GLN A 667 -25.73 27.20 -15.87
N SER A 668 -26.14 26.14 -15.15
CA SER A 668 -27.36 25.37 -15.43
C SER A 668 -28.61 25.96 -14.78
N GLU A 669 -28.48 26.66 -13.64
CA GLU A 669 -29.56 27.41 -12.98
C GLU A 669 -29.88 28.77 -13.64
N GLY A 670 -28.99 29.30 -14.50
CA GLY A 670 -29.19 30.55 -15.26
C GLY A 670 -30.34 30.56 -16.28
N LYS A 671 -31.09 29.46 -16.42
CA LYS A 671 -32.40 29.43 -17.09
C LYS A 671 -33.45 28.87 -16.14
N SER A 672 -33.96 29.74 -15.28
CA SER A 672 -35.13 29.46 -14.44
C SER A 672 -36.37 29.12 -15.29
N ARG A 673 -36.57 27.83 -15.59
CA ARG A 673 -37.90 27.31 -15.91
C ARG A 673 -38.49 26.74 -14.62
N LYS A 674 -39.57 27.40 -14.17
CA LYS A 674 -40.49 27.00 -13.09
C LYS A 674 -40.55 25.49 -12.89
N GLN A 675 -40.51 25.05 -11.63
CA GLN A 675 -40.81 23.69 -11.17
C GLN A 675 -41.94 23.07 -12.01
N GLN A 676 -41.57 22.29 -13.01
CA GLN A 676 -42.51 21.52 -13.82
C GLN A 676 -42.60 20.16 -13.16
N LYS A 677 -43.82 19.75 -12.77
CA LYS A 677 -44.13 18.41 -12.24
C LYS A 677 -43.33 17.35 -13.02
N GLN A 678 -42.66 16.44 -12.29
CA GLN A 678 -42.01 15.26 -12.85
C GLN A 678 -42.95 14.58 -13.84
N GLN A 679 -42.61 14.66 -15.12
CA GLN A 679 -43.38 14.06 -16.20
C GLN A 679 -42.65 12.78 -16.59
N VAL A 680 -43.25 11.64 -16.26
CA VAL A 680 -42.80 10.31 -16.72
C VAL A 680 -42.78 10.33 -18.25
N LEU A 681 -41.64 9.98 -18.84
CA LEU A 681 -41.48 9.89 -20.30
C LEU A 681 -41.73 8.44 -20.75
N GLY A 682 -42.53 8.25 -21.80
CA GLY A 682 -42.95 6.94 -22.28
C GLY A 682 -44.36 6.53 -21.81
N PRO A 683 -44.80 5.27 -22.00
CA PRO A 683 -44.05 4.15 -22.56
C PRO A 683 -43.87 4.22 -24.08
N TYR A 684 -42.63 4.02 -24.55
CA TYR A 684 -42.35 3.77 -25.96
C TYR A 684 -42.31 2.27 -26.22
N LYS A 685 -43.18 1.81 -27.12
CA LYS A 685 -43.35 0.41 -27.46
C LYS A 685 -42.48 0.03 -28.65
N PHE A 686 -41.69 -1.03 -28.51
CA PHE A 686 -40.87 -1.62 -29.56
C PHE A 686 -41.20 -3.10 -29.73
N THR A 687 -41.35 -3.57 -30.95
CA THR A 687 -41.54 -5.01 -31.19
C THR A 687 -40.20 -5.74 -31.09
N HIS A 688 -40.22 -7.03 -30.74
CA HIS A 688 -39.01 -7.85 -30.69
C HIS A 688 -38.24 -7.81 -32.03
N GLN A 689 -38.94 -7.99 -33.15
CA GLN A 689 -38.36 -7.90 -34.51
C GLN A 689 -37.71 -6.55 -34.82
N GLN A 690 -38.26 -5.45 -34.29
CA GLN A 690 -37.69 -4.12 -34.52
C GLN A 690 -36.35 -3.95 -33.79
N LEU A 691 -36.28 -4.37 -32.52
CA LEU A 691 -35.05 -4.26 -31.73
C LEU A 691 -33.95 -5.20 -32.24
N GLU A 692 -34.32 -6.37 -32.76
CA GLU A 692 -33.39 -7.29 -33.43
C GLU A 692 -32.84 -6.68 -34.72
N LYS A 693 -33.70 -6.08 -35.55
CA LYS A 693 -33.28 -5.39 -36.79
C LYS A 693 -32.40 -4.16 -36.53
N GLU A 694 -32.64 -3.42 -35.45
CA GLU A 694 -31.83 -2.27 -35.04
C GLU A 694 -30.50 -2.70 -34.36
N GLY A 695 -30.32 -4.00 -34.10
CA GLY A 695 -29.15 -4.57 -33.42
C GLY A 695 -29.10 -4.26 -31.92
N VAL A 696 -30.23 -3.86 -31.33
CA VAL A 696 -30.38 -3.62 -29.90
C VAL A 696 -30.48 -4.94 -29.15
N ILE A 697 -31.14 -5.95 -29.73
CA ILE A 697 -31.10 -7.33 -29.25
C ILE A 697 -29.95 -8.06 -29.95
N GLN A 698 -28.99 -8.56 -29.18
CA GLN A 698 -27.80 -9.26 -29.66
C GLN A 698 -28.02 -10.78 -29.70
N LEU A 699 -28.64 -11.34 -28.66
CA LEU A 699 -29.03 -12.75 -28.60
C LEU A 699 -30.45 -12.88 -28.03
N SER A 700 -31.24 -13.82 -28.55
CA SER A 700 -32.58 -14.09 -28.04
C SER A 700 -32.88 -15.57 -27.99
N ASN A 701 -33.12 -16.07 -26.78
CA ASN A 701 -33.48 -17.47 -26.51
C ASN A 701 -34.99 -17.72 -26.64
N VAL A 702 -35.74 -16.76 -27.18
CA VAL A 702 -37.19 -16.89 -27.41
C VAL A 702 -37.45 -17.67 -28.71
N PRO A 703 -38.34 -18.69 -28.73
CA PRO A 703 -38.71 -19.42 -29.94
C PRO A 703 -39.35 -18.54 -31.03
N ASP A 704 -39.01 -18.76 -32.30
CA ASP A 704 -39.45 -17.92 -33.44
C ASP A 704 -40.97 -17.72 -33.53
N ASN A 705 -41.74 -18.77 -33.28
CA ASN A 705 -43.21 -18.74 -33.31
C ASN A 705 -43.82 -17.82 -32.24
N ARG A 706 -43.04 -17.44 -31.21
CA ARG A 706 -43.49 -16.57 -30.11
C ARG A 706 -42.97 -15.13 -30.23
N ARG A 707 -41.92 -14.89 -31.01
CA ARG A 707 -41.29 -13.55 -31.20
C ARG A 707 -42.27 -12.52 -31.76
N ALA A 708 -43.15 -12.92 -32.68
CA ALA A 708 -44.17 -12.05 -33.29
C ALA A 708 -45.19 -11.49 -32.28
N ASN A 709 -45.32 -12.11 -31.11
CA ASN A 709 -46.27 -11.70 -30.06
C ASN A 709 -45.60 -10.97 -28.88
N ILE A 710 -44.30 -10.69 -28.95
CA ILE A 710 -43.54 -10.01 -27.87
C ILE A 710 -43.27 -8.55 -28.24
N PHE A 711 -43.42 -7.66 -27.26
CA PHE A 711 -43.02 -6.27 -27.36
C PHE A 711 -42.41 -5.79 -26.05
N PHE A 712 -41.54 -4.78 -26.15
CA PHE A 712 -40.87 -4.13 -25.03
C PHE A 712 -41.39 -2.72 -24.87
N ASN A 713 -41.70 -2.33 -23.64
CA ASN A 713 -42.06 -0.96 -23.29
C ASN A 713 -40.90 -0.33 -22.53
N PHE A 714 -40.39 0.77 -23.06
CA PHE A 714 -39.36 1.58 -22.43
C PHE A 714 -40.03 2.79 -21.79
N THR A 715 -39.84 2.95 -20.49
CA THR A 715 -40.34 4.08 -19.70
C THR A 715 -39.21 4.71 -18.94
N SER A 716 -39.23 6.03 -18.80
CA SER A 716 -38.32 6.76 -17.93
C SER A 716 -39.15 7.42 -16.82
N PRO A 717 -39.25 6.78 -15.64
CA PRO A 717 -40.00 7.32 -14.51
C PRO A 717 -39.31 8.56 -13.95
N LEU A 718 -37.96 8.56 -13.90
CA LEU A 718 -37.12 9.71 -13.54
C LEU A 718 -36.06 9.93 -14.62
N PRO A 719 -35.66 11.19 -14.90
CA PRO A 719 -34.58 11.47 -15.86
C PRO A 719 -33.29 10.73 -15.48
N GLY A 720 -32.78 9.88 -16.37
CA GLY A 720 -31.57 9.07 -16.12
C GLY A 720 -31.86 7.66 -15.57
N THR A 721 -33.11 7.35 -15.24
CA THR A 721 -33.58 5.98 -14.97
C THR A 721 -34.51 5.51 -16.06
N PHE A 722 -34.37 4.25 -16.44
CA PHE A 722 -35.16 3.60 -17.48
C PHE A 722 -35.65 2.27 -16.99
N VAL A 723 -36.91 1.97 -17.27
CA VAL A 723 -37.53 0.67 -17.00
C VAL A 723 -37.86 0.07 -18.34
N ILE A 724 -37.29 -1.11 -18.61
CA ILE A 724 -37.62 -1.94 -19.77
C ILE A 724 -38.55 -3.03 -19.29
N SER A 725 -39.80 -3.02 -19.75
CA SER A 725 -40.77 -4.07 -19.46
C SER A 725 -41.06 -4.93 -20.69
N LEU A 726 -40.96 -6.24 -20.55
CA LEU A 726 -41.28 -7.22 -21.60
C LEU A 726 -42.76 -7.62 -21.49
N HIS A 727 -43.50 -7.55 -22.60
CA HIS A 727 -44.93 -7.87 -22.67
C HIS A 727 -45.23 -8.91 -23.75
N TYR A 728 -46.24 -9.75 -23.51
CA TYR A 728 -46.78 -10.70 -24.49
C TYR A 728 -48.19 -10.31 -24.89
N LYS A 729 -48.48 -10.33 -26.19
CA LYS A 729 -49.76 -9.94 -26.78
C LYS A 729 -50.90 -10.77 -26.18
N GLY A 730 -51.81 -10.11 -25.44
CA GLY A 730 -52.93 -10.75 -24.74
C GLY A 730 -52.82 -10.77 -23.21
N ARG A 731 -51.72 -10.29 -22.61
CA ARG A 731 -51.60 -10.06 -21.15
C ARG A 731 -51.40 -8.57 -20.86
N ASN A 732 -52.07 -8.06 -19.83
CA ASN A 732 -52.01 -6.64 -19.43
C ASN A 732 -50.86 -6.32 -18.47
N ARG A 733 -50.14 -7.32 -17.93
CA ARG A 733 -49.01 -7.13 -17.01
C ARG A 733 -47.70 -7.54 -17.70
N GLY A 734 -46.64 -6.76 -17.46
CA GLY A 734 -45.27 -7.09 -17.89
C GLY A 734 -44.86 -8.45 -17.32
N LEU A 735 -44.26 -9.28 -18.16
CA LEU A 735 -43.71 -10.59 -17.78
C LEU A 735 -42.41 -10.45 -17.00
N LEU A 736 -41.59 -9.47 -17.39
CA LEU A 736 -40.31 -9.14 -16.79
C LEU A 736 -40.12 -7.63 -16.87
N GLU A 737 -39.51 -7.06 -15.84
CA GLU A 737 -39.14 -5.66 -15.75
C GLU A 737 -37.67 -5.58 -15.37
N LEU A 738 -36.94 -4.69 -16.04
CA LEU A 738 -35.54 -4.42 -15.79
C LEU A 738 -35.36 -2.92 -15.58
N ASP A 739 -34.93 -2.59 -14.38
CA ASP A 739 -34.57 -1.24 -14.00
C ASP A 739 -33.11 -0.99 -14.39
N LEU A 740 -32.90 0.07 -15.16
CA LEU A 740 -31.61 0.47 -15.68
C LEU A 740 -31.34 1.91 -15.31
N LYS A 741 -30.17 2.14 -14.72
CA LYS A 741 -29.63 3.49 -14.60
C LYS A 741 -28.76 3.80 -15.81
N LEU A 742 -28.80 5.05 -16.26
CA LEU A 742 -27.93 5.52 -17.33
C LEU A 742 -26.45 5.33 -16.96
N ASP A 743 -26.12 5.49 -15.68
CA ASP A 743 -24.80 5.27 -15.10
C ASP A 743 -24.27 3.85 -15.31
N ASP A 744 -25.05 2.84 -14.96
CA ASP A 744 -24.66 1.43 -15.10
C ASP A 744 -24.33 1.09 -16.57
N LEU A 745 -25.12 1.61 -17.51
CA LEU A 745 -24.90 1.40 -18.95
C LEU A 745 -23.63 2.11 -19.45
N LEU A 746 -23.31 3.30 -18.93
CA LEU A 746 -22.10 4.05 -19.30
C LEU A 746 -20.85 3.44 -18.68
N GLU A 747 -20.93 2.92 -17.47
CA GLU A 747 -19.86 2.18 -16.80
C GLU A 747 -19.57 0.87 -17.52
N MET A 748 -20.61 0.10 -17.86
CA MET A 748 -20.49 -1.09 -18.69
C MET A 748 -19.83 -0.78 -20.05
N GLN A 749 -20.18 0.34 -20.68
CA GLN A 749 -19.54 0.78 -21.92
C GLN A 749 -18.03 1.10 -21.73
N LYS A 750 -17.66 1.73 -20.61
CA LYS A 750 -16.27 2.07 -20.28
C LYS A 750 -15.42 0.83 -20.00
N ASP A 751 -16.02 -0.18 -19.37
CA ASP A 751 -15.37 -1.44 -19.03
C ASP A 751 -15.37 -2.47 -20.18
N ASN A 752 -15.80 -2.07 -21.39
CA ASN A 752 -16.00 -2.94 -22.56
C ASN A 752 -16.95 -4.12 -22.32
N GLN A 753 -17.94 -3.93 -21.45
CA GLN A 753 -19.05 -4.87 -21.26
C GLN A 753 -20.19 -4.49 -22.20
N ASP A 754 -20.21 -5.12 -23.38
CA ASP A 754 -21.15 -4.77 -24.46
C ASP A 754 -22.54 -5.40 -24.33
N ALA A 755 -22.72 -6.31 -23.37
CA ALA A 755 -23.92 -7.14 -23.26
C ALA A 755 -24.66 -6.93 -21.93
N LEU A 756 -25.97 -6.71 -22.02
CA LEU A 756 -26.89 -6.57 -20.89
C LEU A 756 -27.92 -7.70 -20.95
N ASP A 757 -27.91 -8.57 -19.95
CA ASP A 757 -28.76 -9.76 -19.92
C ASP A 757 -30.13 -9.47 -19.28
N LEU A 758 -31.19 -9.79 -20.02
CA LEU A 758 -32.58 -9.83 -19.54
C LEU A 758 -33.13 -11.24 -19.76
N GLU A 759 -32.78 -12.20 -18.88
CA GLU A 759 -33.17 -13.64 -18.87
C GLU A 759 -33.24 -14.34 -20.24
N TYR A 760 -34.25 -14.04 -21.06
CA TYR A 760 -34.52 -14.61 -22.38
C TYR A 760 -33.95 -13.80 -23.55
N VAL A 761 -33.43 -12.59 -23.30
CA VAL A 761 -32.92 -11.66 -24.31
C VAL A 761 -31.68 -10.95 -23.79
N GLN A 762 -30.64 -10.87 -24.61
CA GLN A 762 -29.43 -10.11 -24.33
C GLN A 762 -29.43 -8.84 -25.20
N PHE A 763 -29.31 -7.68 -24.58
CA PHE A 763 -29.23 -6.40 -25.25
C PHE A 763 -27.78 -5.95 -25.46
N ASN A 764 -27.53 -5.18 -26.52
CA ASN A 764 -26.26 -4.54 -26.77
C ASN A 764 -26.21 -3.15 -26.09
N VAL A 765 -25.33 -2.98 -25.11
CA VAL A 765 -25.23 -1.78 -24.25
C VAL A 765 -25.05 -0.48 -25.07
N PRO A 766 -24.08 -0.37 -26.01
CA PRO A 766 -23.94 0.82 -26.86
C PRO A 766 -25.20 1.17 -27.68
N LYS A 767 -25.90 0.16 -28.18
CA LYS A 767 -27.11 0.34 -29.01
C LYS A 767 -28.32 0.71 -28.17
N VAL A 768 -28.44 0.17 -26.96
CA VAL A 768 -29.45 0.60 -25.98
C VAL A 768 -29.24 2.06 -25.60
N LEU A 769 -28.01 2.47 -25.28
CA LEU A 769 -27.67 3.87 -25.01
C LEU A 769 -28.04 4.79 -26.18
N ALA A 770 -27.74 4.40 -27.42
CA ALA A 770 -28.12 5.15 -28.61
C ALA A 770 -29.64 5.26 -28.78
N LEU A 771 -30.39 4.18 -28.51
CA LEU A 771 -31.86 4.16 -28.57
C LEU A 771 -32.48 5.08 -27.50
N LEU A 772 -31.98 5.00 -26.28
CA LEU A 772 -32.42 5.82 -25.15
C LEU A 772 -32.15 7.31 -25.41
N ASN A 773 -30.94 7.64 -25.84
CA ASN A 773 -30.58 9.01 -26.22
C ASN A 773 -31.44 9.54 -27.38
N LYS A 774 -31.75 8.72 -28.38
CA LYS A 774 -32.59 9.15 -29.51
C LYS A 774 -34.05 9.43 -29.12
N ARG A 775 -34.60 8.70 -28.15
CA ARG A 775 -36.03 8.71 -27.81
C ARG A 775 -36.39 9.52 -26.57
N PHE A 776 -35.47 9.60 -25.62
CA PHE A 776 -35.68 10.27 -24.33
C PHE A 776 -34.84 11.55 -24.16
N ALA A 777 -33.91 11.88 -25.08
CA ALA A 777 -33.29 13.19 -25.06
C ALA A 777 -34.34 14.27 -25.33
N ARG A 778 -34.40 15.28 -24.45
CA ARG A 778 -35.22 16.48 -24.67
C ARG A 778 -34.75 17.14 -25.97
N LYS A 779 -35.67 17.30 -26.94
CA LYS A 779 -35.40 18.19 -28.09
C LYS A 779 -35.02 19.57 -27.52
N ARG A 780 -33.90 20.08 -28.01
CA ARG A 780 -33.19 21.30 -27.62
C ARG A 780 -34.10 22.49 -27.29
#